data_AF-A0A3R7HV92-F1
#
_entry.id   AF-A0A3R7HV92-F1
#
_cell.length_a   1.000
_cell.length_b   1.000
_cell.length_c   1.000
_cell.angle_alpha   90.00
_cell.angle_beta   90.00
_cell.angle_gamma   90.00
#
_symmetry.space_group_name_H-M   'P 1'
#
loop_
_entity.id
_entity.type
_entity.pdbx_description
1 polymer ?
#
loop_
_entity_poly.entity_id
_entity_poly.type
_entity_poly.pdbx_seq_one_letter_code
_entity_poly.pdbx_strand_id
1 'polypeptide(L)'
;MWRPPATPTPSPSTAGCSTGPARPSPTPCWSSGRRDPTAHRPAPPARCGATPSPGRSSAGTASSSPASPASPPTPTGITRCGRCRPAARPICPCASSRAACSTICSPAPICATIRTTDCSPRCRPSAGRRCSRCRSRAGTAPTGSTSACRARERRSSLTSPDPAAPAGGRPPVPGAGDDTGLLSPVRAGTAAEAATGDRAWLAALLDAEAALTRAQAVLGLAPEEAARAVDRAVRESAFDVRDLALRARSGGNPVIPLVRELTAAVRKTAPDAAAHVHRGATSQDILDTATMLVAARTLPLILADLERTIDALGRLADRHRATPMPGRTLTQHAVPTTFGLKAAGWRSLLLDAHDRLAALLDGGLPVQLGGAAGTLAAFGAYARPDDGTELAGTGADTGETGGAGPGTRIAAQYARELGLAEPGLPWHTLRTPVADLAAGLAFTTGALGKLAADVLVLSRTEIGEVAEGTGGGSSAMPHKANPARAVLIASAARQVPALAAVLLGSLAAEDERPGSAWHAEWQPLREALRLTGGAAEAAAGLAGGLRVRPERMRANLDLTGGLVVSERLTAELAPLLGREEAAGLLGDAARRAAERGTGLREALREEPAVREALSEERLRELTDPTGYTGEAAVLTARALRRAPRRFPAGPSSPPSASSPEGRA
;
A
#
# COMPACT_ATOMS: atom_id res chain seq x y z
N MET A 1 62.16 12.76 9.00
CA MET A 1 63.06 11.82 8.28
C MET A 1 62.64 11.76 6.81
N TRP A 2 63.53 11.27 5.94
CA TRP A 2 63.49 11.25 4.46
C TRP A 2 62.17 11.52 3.70
N ARG A 3 62.21 12.55 2.84
CA ARG A 3 61.73 12.48 1.44
C ARG A 3 62.89 12.00 0.53
N PRO A 4 62.65 11.64 -0.74
CA PRO A 4 63.02 12.55 -1.84
C PRO A 4 62.07 12.45 -3.08
N PRO A 5 62.33 13.12 -4.21
CA PRO A 5 62.65 14.54 -4.42
C PRO A 5 61.63 15.22 -5.38
N ALA A 6 61.96 16.40 -5.93
CA ALA A 6 61.17 17.13 -6.94
C ALA A 6 62.10 17.84 -7.96
N THR A 7 61.56 18.76 -8.78
CA THR A 7 62.19 19.62 -9.83
C THR A 7 62.33 19.01 -11.24
N PRO A 8 62.49 19.81 -12.32
CA PRO A 8 62.52 21.28 -12.43
C PRO A 8 61.48 21.91 -13.41
N THR A 9 61.50 23.25 -13.50
CA THR A 9 60.76 24.09 -14.47
C THR A 9 61.60 24.39 -15.73
N PRO A 10 61.03 25.05 -16.78
CA PRO A 10 61.24 26.50 -16.91
C PRO A 10 60.04 27.32 -17.46
N SER A 11 60.25 28.64 -17.56
CA SER A 11 59.30 29.73 -17.96
C SER A 11 59.55 30.16 -19.44
N PRO A 12 59.19 31.36 -20.00
CA PRO A 12 58.47 32.55 -19.47
C PRO A 12 57.48 33.30 -20.42
N SER A 13 56.90 34.41 -19.89
CA SER A 13 56.38 35.61 -20.63
C SER A 13 55.06 35.46 -21.42
N THR A 14 54.30 36.51 -21.76
CA THR A 14 54.40 37.99 -21.58
C THR A 14 53.14 38.60 -20.92
N ALA A 15 53.17 39.90 -20.57
CA ALA A 15 52.06 40.63 -19.93
C ALA A 15 51.02 41.23 -20.92
N GLY A 16 49.86 41.63 -20.40
CA GLY A 16 48.85 42.44 -21.10
C GLY A 16 47.56 42.64 -20.29
N CYS A 17 47.20 43.89 -19.95
CA CYS A 17 46.02 44.23 -19.13
C CYS A 17 44.96 44.98 -19.94
N SER A 18 43.67 44.66 -19.75
CA SER A 18 42.57 45.65 -19.77
C SER A 18 41.19 45.10 -19.33
N THR A 19 40.64 45.73 -18.28
CA THR A 19 39.21 46.12 -18.07
C THR A 19 38.04 45.35 -18.73
N GLY A 20 37.03 44.99 -17.92
CA GLY A 20 35.63 44.86 -18.38
C GLY A 20 34.80 43.76 -17.69
N PRO A 21 33.60 44.03 -17.14
CA PRO A 21 32.83 43.04 -16.38
C PRO A 21 31.84 42.23 -17.23
N ALA A 22 31.75 40.92 -16.96
CA ALA A 22 30.69 40.05 -17.47
C ALA A 22 29.68 39.71 -16.36
N ARG A 23 28.37 39.75 -16.67
CA ARG A 23 27.28 39.32 -15.78
C ARG A 23 27.06 37.80 -15.82
N PRO A 24 26.42 37.19 -14.79
CA PRO A 24 26.37 35.74 -14.64
C PRO A 24 25.44 35.03 -15.63
N SER A 25 25.79 33.78 -15.95
CA SER A 25 24.99 32.85 -16.74
C SER A 25 23.92 32.15 -15.88
N PRO A 26 22.68 31.97 -16.36
CA PRO A 26 21.64 31.21 -15.67
C PRO A 26 21.74 29.69 -15.93
N THR A 27 21.07 28.90 -15.08
CA THR A 27 20.92 27.45 -15.22
C THR A 27 20.00 27.05 -16.39
N PRO A 28 20.24 25.91 -17.06
CA PRO A 28 19.44 25.47 -18.21
C PRO A 28 18.22 24.63 -17.81
N CYS A 29 17.01 25.12 -18.11
CA CYS A 29 15.83 24.26 -18.24
C CYS A 29 15.76 23.62 -19.63
N TRP A 30 15.32 22.37 -19.71
CA TRP A 30 15.22 21.63 -20.98
C TRP A 30 14.05 22.10 -21.85
N SER A 31 14.25 22.04 -23.17
CA SER A 31 13.36 22.59 -24.18
C SER A 31 12.36 21.59 -24.75
N SER A 32 11.13 22.04 -25.02
CA SER A 32 10.31 21.54 -26.12
C SER A 32 10.36 22.53 -27.31
N GLY A 33 10.65 22.03 -28.51
CA GLY A 33 10.61 22.83 -29.75
C GLY A 33 9.16 23.06 -30.20
N ARG A 34 8.74 24.28 -30.58
CA ARG A 34 9.10 25.09 -31.78
C ARG A 34 8.29 24.77 -33.04
N ARG A 35 7.53 25.77 -33.50
CA ARG A 35 7.29 26.25 -34.90
C ARG A 35 5.92 26.97 -34.95
N ASP A 36 5.71 28.02 -35.73
CA ASP A 36 6.49 29.26 -35.94
C ASP A 36 5.50 30.36 -36.46
N PRO A 37 5.75 31.68 -36.29
CA PRO A 37 4.70 32.71 -36.45
C PRO A 37 4.86 33.63 -37.68
N THR A 38 3.77 34.28 -38.13
CA THR A 38 3.81 35.43 -39.06
C THR A 38 2.71 36.49 -38.81
N ALA A 39 3.10 37.67 -38.31
CA ALA A 39 2.55 39.03 -38.55
C ALA A 39 1.04 39.35 -38.24
N HIS A 40 0.55 40.60 -38.12
CA HIS A 40 1.10 41.95 -38.38
C HIS A 40 0.75 42.99 -37.26
N ARG A 41 0.94 44.31 -37.50
CA ARG A 41 0.95 45.43 -36.51
C ARG A 41 -0.39 46.23 -36.35
N PRO A 42 -0.55 47.09 -35.30
CA PRO A 42 -1.80 47.80 -34.95
C PRO A 42 -1.77 49.36 -35.02
N ALA A 43 -2.88 50.02 -34.60
CA ALA A 43 -3.08 51.41 -34.04
C ALA A 43 -4.22 52.25 -34.73
N PRO A 44 -4.58 53.50 -34.30
CA PRO A 44 -5.62 53.88 -33.30
C PRO A 44 -6.64 54.96 -33.86
N PRO A 45 -7.26 55.98 -33.16
CA PRO A 45 -7.47 56.31 -31.72
C PRO A 45 -8.85 56.96 -31.27
N ALA A 46 -9.08 57.07 -29.94
CA ALA A 46 -9.71 58.17 -29.13
C ALA A 46 -11.23 58.59 -29.09
N ARG A 47 -11.78 58.65 -27.83
CA ARG A 47 -12.80 59.59 -27.22
C ARG A 47 -14.28 59.52 -27.71
N CYS A 48 -15.35 60.03 -27.05
CA CYS A 48 -15.77 60.51 -25.69
C CYS A 48 -17.35 60.54 -25.65
N GLY A 49 -18.16 60.85 -24.60
CA GLY A 49 -18.02 61.26 -23.18
C GLY A 49 -19.39 61.69 -22.54
N ALA A 50 -19.40 62.30 -21.33
CA ALA A 50 -20.53 62.95 -20.59
C ALA A 50 -21.60 62.08 -19.81
N THR A 51 -22.39 62.74 -18.92
CA THR A 51 -23.30 62.21 -17.85
C THR A 51 -24.53 63.17 -17.65
N PRO A 52 -25.47 63.10 -16.65
CA PRO A 52 -25.86 62.07 -15.62
C PRO A 52 -27.41 61.85 -15.39
N SER A 53 -27.82 60.77 -14.67
CA SER A 53 -28.96 60.67 -13.68
C SER A 53 -30.44 61.02 -14.06
N PRO A 54 -31.47 60.81 -13.18
CA PRO A 54 -31.75 59.80 -12.13
C PRO A 54 -33.21 59.19 -12.14
N GLY A 55 -33.49 58.18 -11.29
CA GLY A 55 -34.86 57.70 -10.91
C GLY A 55 -34.82 56.36 -10.16
N ARG A 56 -35.29 56.21 -8.92
CA ARG A 56 -36.69 55.98 -8.42
C ARG A 56 -37.38 54.73 -9.03
N SER A 57 -38.00 53.81 -8.26
CA SER A 57 -38.13 53.69 -6.78
C SER A 57 -38.67 52.30 -6.35
N SER A 58 -38.81 52.10 -5.03
CA SER A 58 -39.82 51.26 -4.34
C SER A 58 -39.89 49.75 -4.61
N ALA A 59 -39.28 49.00 -3.68
CA ALA A 59 -39.87 47.92 -2.85
C ALA A 59 -41.09 47.12 -3.35
N GLY A 60 -40.98 45.78 -3.27
CA GLY A 60 -42.09 44.83 -3.48
C GLY A 60 -41.87 43.47 -2.81
N THR A 61 -42.29 43.32 -1.56
CA THR A 61 -42.55 42.03 -0.88
C THR A 61 -43.75 41.33 -1.52
N ALA A 62 -43.98 40.01 -1.46
CA ALA A 62 -43.20 38.80 -1.11
C ALA A 62 -44.14 37.57 -1.31
N SER A 63 -43.62 36.35 -1.14
CA SER A 63 -44.38 35.10 -0.85
C SER A 63 -45.17 34.39 -1.97
N SER A 64 -45.56 33.15 -1.66
CA SER A 64 -46.45 32.20 -2.38
C SER A 64 -46.01 31.56 -3.71
N SER A 65 -45.66 30.27 -3.61
CA SER A 65 -45.84 29.20 -4.62
C SER A 65 -47.35 28.94 -4.87
N PRO A 66 -47.81 28.10 -5.85
CA PRO A 66 -47.07 27.05 -6.57
C PRO A 66 -47.45 26.88 -8.07
N ALA A 67 -47.23 25.67 -8.59
CA ALA A 67 -47.70 25.06 -9.85
C ALA A 67 -46.79 25.20 -11.11
N SER A 68 -46.37 24.03 -11.61
CA SER A 68 -45.97 23.80 -13.01
C SER A 68 -47.22 23.51 -13.85
N PRO A 69 -47.20 23.70 -15.19
CA PRO A 69 -46.66 22.63 -16.06
C PRO A 69 -46.01 23.15 -17.38
N ALA A 70 -45.81 22.20 -18.32
CA ALA A 70 -45.44 22.35 -19.73
C ALA A 70 -43.93 22.43 -20.09
N SER A 71 -43.55 21.64 -21.09
CA SER A 71 -42.19 21.50 -21.63
C SER A 71 -42.06 22.14 -23.02
N PRO A 72 -40.89 22.70 -23.39
CA PRO A 72 -40.51 22.95 -24.77
C PRO A 72 -39.63 21.81 -25.36
N PRO A 73 -39.48 21.71 -26.71
CA PRO A 73 -38.96 20.52 -27.38
C PRO A 73 -37.46 20.57 -27.77
N THR A 74 -36.93 19.40 -28.18
CA THR A 74 -35.62 19.25 -28.82
C THR A 74 -35.58 19.75 -30.27
N PRO A 75 -34.49 20.41 -30.73
CA PRO A 75 -34.21 20.61 -32.15
C PRO A 75 -33.63 19.32 -32.80
N THR A 76 -33.70 19.24 -34.14
CA THR A 76 -33.42 18.03 -34.92
C THR A 76 -32.27 18.21 -35.92
N GLY A 77 -31.66 17.07 -36.32
CA GLY A 77 -31.34 16.82 -37.74
C GLY A 77 -29.87 16.89 -38.19
N ILE A 78 -29.32 15.72 -38.53
CA ILE A 78 -28.38 15.52 -39.66
C ILE A 78 -28.87 14.29 -40.45
N THR A 79 -28.65 14.26 -41.77
CA THR A 79 -29.52 13.51 -42.71
C THR A 79 -28.75 12.69 -43.75
N ARG A 80 -29.01 11.36 -43.81
CA ARG A 80 -28.77 10.46 -44.98
C ARG A 80 -27.29 10.26 -45.41
N CYS A 81 -26.92 9.29 -46.27
CA CYS A 81 -27.63 8.21 -46.98
C CYS A 81 -26.74 6.97 -47.22
N GLY A 82 -27.32 5.79 -47.47
CA GLY A 82 -26.61 4.60 -47.97
C GLY A 82 -27.46 3.31 -47.96
N ARG A 83 -27.49 2.54 -49.06
CA ARG A 83 -28.19 1.23 -49.21
C ARG A 83 -27.13 0.11 -49.32
N CYS A 84 -27.40 -1.21 -49.20
CA CYS A 84 -28.57 -2.05 -49.52
C CYS A 84 -28.80 -3.22 -48.52
N ARG A 85 -29.89 -3.99 -48.74
CA ARG A 85 -30.29 -5.23 -48.01
C ARG A 85 -29.99 -6.50 -48.84
N PRO A 86 -30.05 -7.72 -48.27
CA PRO A 86 -31.31 -8.49 -48.21
C PRO A 86 -31.86 -8.70 -46.79
N ALA A 87 -32.99 -9.40 -46.63
CA ALA A 87 -33.57 -9.75 -45.34
C ALA A 87 -34.44 -11.02 -45.40
N ALA A 88 -34.44 -11.80 -44.31
CA ALA A 88 -35.48 -12.79 -43.99
C ALA A 88 -35.71 -12.86 -42.46
N ARG A 89 -36.99 -12.88 -42.08
CA ARG A 89 -37.60 -13.00 -40.74
C ARG A 89 -39.05 -13.51 -40.99
N PRO A 90 -39.94 -13.84 -40.02
CA PRO A 90 -40.11 -13.28 -38.67
C PRO A 90 -39.84 -14.37 -37.60
N ILE A 91 -40.31 -14.39 -36.34
CA ILE A 91 -41.27 -13.55 -35.60
C ILE A 91 -40.71 -13.17 -34.20
N CYS A 92 -41.59 -12.98 -33.22
CA CYS A 92 -41.44 -12.58 -31.82
C CYS A 92 -42.87 -12.80 -31.18
N PRO A 93 -43.24 -12.30 -29.98
CA PRO A 93 -42.50 -11.78 -28.84
C PRO A 93 -42.78 -12.66 -27.57
N CYS A 94 -42.46 -12.28 -26.33
CA CYS A 94 -43.12 -11.25 -25.51
C CYS A 94 -42.19 -10.69 -24.41
N ALA A 95 -42.56 -9.56 -23.79
CA ALA A 95 -41.74 -8.88 -22.78
C ALA A 95 -42.57 -8.11 -21.75
N SER A 96 -42.21 -8.27 -20.47
CA SER A 96 -42.59 -7.45 -19.31
C SER A 96 -41.87 -8.01 -18.07
N SER A 97 -41.54 -7.26 -17.01
CA SER A 97 -41.46 -5.79 -16.83
C SER A 97 -40.45 -5.47 -15.72
N ARG A 98 -40.06 -4.20 -15.55
CA ARG A 98 -39.25 -3.74 -14.41
C ARG A 98 -40.16 -3.30 -13.26
N ALA A 99 -39.76 -3.58 -12.02
CA ALA A 99 -40.12 -2.80 -10.84
C ALA A 99 -38.99 -2.91 -9.80
N ALA A 100 -38.78 -1.86 -9.01
CA ALA A 100 -37.84 -1.86 -7.88
C ALA A 100 -38.38 -0.94 -6.78
N CYS A 101 -38.28 -1.35 -5.53
CA CYS A 101 -38.28 -0.44 -4.38
C CYS A 101 -37.75 -1.13 -3.11
N SER A 102 -37.40 -0.28 -2.13
CA SER A 102 -37.07 -0.53 -0.72
C SER A 102 -37.86 -1.66 -0.03
N THR A 103 -37.37 -2.33 1.02
CA THR A 103 -36.94 -1.71 2.30
C THR A 103 -36.08 -2.66 3.17
N ILE A 104 -35.41 -2.08 4.17
CA ILE A 104 -34.58 -2.68 5.24
C ILE A 104 -35.31 -3.80 6.03
N CYS A 105 -34.65 -4.94 6.28
CA CYS A 105 -34.51 -5.55 7.62
C CYS A 105 -33.52 -6.74 7.62
N SER A 106 -32.95 -7.05 8.79
CA SER A 106 -31.87 -8.05 8.97
C SER A 106 -32.37 -9.51 9.02
N PRO A 107 -31.59 -10.48 8.53
CA PRO A 107 -31.93 -11.91 8.66
C PRO A 107 -31.44 -12.50 9.99
N ALA A 108 -32.33 -13.22 10.68
CA ALA A 108 -32.01 -14.20 11.71
C ALA A 108 -32.79 -15.51 11.40
N PRO A 109 -32.30 -16.69 11.81
CA PRO A 109 -32.50 -17.92 11.04
C PRO A 109 -33.62 -18.83 11.57
N ILE A 110 -34.01 -19.85 10.78
CA ILE A 110 -34.01 -21.27 11.21
C ILE A 110 -34.28 -22.25 10.06
N CYS A 111 -33.71 -23.44 10.23
CA CYS A 111 -33.67 -24.65 9.41
C CYS A 111 -35.04 -25.29 9.02
N ALA A 112 -35.00 -26.12 7.97
CA ALA A 112 -35.99 -27.15 7.56
C ALA A 112 -37.34 -26.63 6.98
N THR A 113 -38.10 -27.38 6.16
CA THR A 113 -38.16 -28.85 5.96
C THR A 113 -38.45 -29.25 4.49
N ILE A 114 -38.20 -30.51 4.11
CA ILE A 114 -38.39 -31.09 2.76
C ILE A 114 -39.69 -31.91 2.66
N ARG A 115 -40.43 -31.77 1.53
CA ARG A 115 -41.27 -32.78 0.82
C ARG A 115 -41.87 -32.11 -0.45
N THR A 116 -41.68 -32.49 -1.72
CA THR A 116 -41.63 -33.76 -2.50
C THR A 116 -42.98 -34.23 -3.10
N THR A 117 -43.21 -33.85 -4.36
CA THR A 117 -43.95 -34.56 -5.44
C THR A 117 -43.43 -33.93 -6.75
N ASP A 118 -42.72 -34.59 -7.67
CA ASP A 118 -42.87 -35.88 -8.37
C ASP A 118 -43.75 -35.82 -9.63
N CYS A 119 -43.09 -35.99 -10.79
CA CYS A 119 -43.60 -36.49 -12.07
C CYS A 119 -42.46 -36.46 -13.11
N SER A 120 -42.23 -37.57 -13.82
CA SER A 120 -41.27 -37.68 -14.94
C SER A 120 -41.93 -38.42 -16.10
N PRO A 121 -41.39 -38.33 -17.34
CA PRO A 121 -40.81 -39.56 -17.88
C PRO A 121 -39.62 -39.40 -18.88
N ARG A 122 -38.59 -40.24 -18.65
CA ARG A 122 -37.82 -41.05 -19.65
C ARG A 122 -37.00 -40.27 -20.72
N CYS A 123 -35.75 -40.64 -21.00
CA CYS A 123 -35.33 -41.97 -21.45
C CYS A 123 -34.01 -42.52 -20.86
N ARG A 124 -33.64 -43.73 -21.32
CA ARG A 124 -32.54 -44.64 -20.91
C ARG A 124 -31.99 -45.35 -22.17
N PRO A 125 -31.00 -46.30 -22.16
CA PRO A 125 -30.42 -47.12 -21.08
C PRO A 125 -28.87 -46.96 -20.97
N SER A 126 -28.01 -47.81 -20.40
CA SER A 126 -28.00 -49.21 -19.87
C SER A 126 -26.81 -49.38 -18.86
N ALA A 127 -26.53 -50.52 -18.19
CA ALA A 127 -27.33 -51.49 -17.43
C ALA A 127 -26.38 -52.29 -16.47
N GLY A 128 -26.76 -52.60 -15.21
CA GLY A 128 -25.76 -53.01 -14.18
C GLY A 128 -26.12 -54.00 -13.04
N ARG A 129 -27.27 -54.71 -13.10
CA ARG A 129 -27.62 -55.94 -12.32
C ARG A 129 -27.52 -56.00 -10.76
N ARG A 130 -28.70 -56.16 -10.12
CA ARG A 130 -29.05 -56.96 -8.89
C ARG A 130 -28.39 -56.59 -7.53
N CYS A 131 -29.03 -56.54 -6.34
CA CYS A 131 -30.37 -56.85 -5.77
C CYS A 131 -30.52 -58.13 -4.90
N SER A 132 -30.56 -57.93 -3.57
CA SER A 132 -31.37 -58.65 -2.55
C SER A 132 -31.19 -57.93 -1.19
N ARG A 133 -32.19 -57.30 -0.55
CA ARG A 133 -33.42 -57.76 0.16
C ARG A 133 -33.25 -57.87 1.69
N CYS A 134 -33.96 -56.96 2.41
CA CYS A 134 -34.79 -57.22 3.61
C CYS A 134 -34.12 -57.59 4.97
N ARG A 135 -34.67 -57.21 6.14
CA ARG A 135 -35.77 -56.25 6.49
C ARG A 135 -35.77 -55.91 8.01
N SER A 136 -36.37 -54.77 8.37
CA SER A 136 -37.08 -54.43 9.64
C SER A 136 -36.43 -54.74 11.01
N ARG A 137 -36.08 -53.71 11.81
CA ARG A 137 -36.85 -53.13 12.97
C ARG A 137 -36.72 -53.91 14.30
N ALA A 138 -36.94 -53.35 15.49
CA ALA A 138 -36.76 -51.98 16.05
C ALA A 138 -37.15 -51.98 17.55
N GLY A 139 -36.45 -51.20 18.40
CA GLY A 139 -36.72 -51.10 19.85
C GLY A 139 -36.18 -52.28 20.68
N THR A 140 -35.99 -52.18 22.00
CA THR A 140 -36.09 -51.01 22.91
C THR A 140 -35.25 -51.29 24.18
N ALA A 141 -34.71 -50.26 24.84
CA ALA A 141 -34.05 -50.42 26.16
C ALA A 141 -35.10 -50.47 27.30
N PRO A 142 -34.76 -50.96 28.52
CA PRO A 142 -34.10 -50.08 29.51
C PRO A 142 -33.15 -50.76 30.54
N THR A 143 -32.38 -49.91 31.26
CA THR A 143 -31.89 -50.03 32.68
C THR A 143 -31.30 -51.33 33.27
N GLY A 144 -30.20 -51.22 34.03
CA GLY A 144 -30.07 -51.99 35.30
C GLY A 144 -28.72 -52.55 35.78
N SER A 145 -27.79 -51.69 36.25
CA SER A 145 -26.94 -51.86 37.47
C SER A 145 -26.05 -53.11 37.78
N THR A 146 -24.87 -52.80 38.35
CA THR A 146 -24.11 -53.51 39.43
C THR A 146 -23.10 -54.67 39.20
N SER A 147 -22.06 -54.61 40.05
CA SER A 147 -21.15 -55.67 40.56
C SER A 147 -20.07 -56.32 39.68
N ALA A 148 -18.91 -55.64 39.67
CA ALA A 148 -17.52 -56.10 39.64
C ALA A 148 -17.16 -57.58 39.96
N CYS A 149 -16.06 -58.06 39.35
CA CYS A 149 -15.10 -58.95 40.03
C CYS A 149 -13.62 -58.77 39.57
N ARG A 150 -12.72 -59.14 40.49
CA ARG A 150 -11.23 -59.01 40.51
C ARG A 150 -10.58 -59.75 39.32
N ALA A 151 -9.61 -59.22 38.56
CA ALA A 151 -8.26 -58.68 38.88
C ALA A 151 -7.14 -59.75 38.97
N ARG A 152 -5.98 -59.47 38.32
CA ARG A 152 -4.66 -60.09 38.56
C ARG A 152 -3.57 -59.08 38.24
N GLU A 153 -2.68 -58.81 39.20
CA GLU A 153 -1.52 -57.92 39.05
C GLU A 153 -0.32 -58.64 38.41
N ARG A 154 0.55 -57.86 37.74
CA ARG A 154 2.00 -57.95 37.96
C ARG A 154 2.53 -56.54 38.16
N ARG A 155 3.39 -56.34 39.18
CA ARG A 155 3.98 -55.05 39.53
C ARG A 155 5.42 -54.95 39.04
N SER A 156 5.84 -53.72 38.76
CA SER A 156 7.21 -53.26 39.00
C SER A 156 7.17 -51.86 39.61
N SER A 157 7.47 -51.81 40.91
CA SER A 157 7.96 -50.68 41.72
C SER A 157 9.07 -49.87 41.06
N LEU A 158 9.40 -48.60 41.36
CA LEU A 158 8.92 -47.48 42.23
C LEU A 158 9.42 -46.17 41.53
N THR A 159 9.14 -44.91 41.89
CA THR A 159 8.55 -44.23 43.06
C THR A 159 7.96 -42.88 42.60
N SER A 160 6.95 -42.32 43.28
CA SER A 160 6.52 -40.93 43.12
C SER A 160 6.60 -40.18 44.46
N PRO A 161 6.96 -38.89 44.49
CA PRO A 161 6.67 -37.98 45.60
C PRO A 161 5.37 -37.17 45.36
N ASP A 162 4.78 -36.65 46.45
CA ASP A 162 3.45 -36.02 46.47
C ASP A 162 3.41 -34.53 46.01
N PRO A 163 2.21 -33.99 45.66
CA PRO A 163 2.04 -32.65 45.12
C PRO A 163 1.59 -31.58 46.16
N ALA A 164 2.48 -30.69 46.59
CA ALA A 164 2.09 -29.42 47.24
C ALA A 164 3.22 -28.35 47.31
N ALA A 165 3.33 -27.48 46.31
CA ALA A 165 3.95 -26.15 46.41
C ALA A 165 3.53 -25.28 45.20
N PRO A 166 3.34 -23.96 45.33
CA PRO A 166 2.90 -23.13 44.22
C PRO A 166 4.00 -22.98 43.16
N ALA A 167 3.65 -23.19 41.89
CA ALA A 167 4.51 -22.79 40.80
C ALA A 167 4.70 -21.26 40.85
N GLY A 168 5.96 -20.80 40.84
CA GLY A 168 6.33 -19.39 40.79
C GLY A 168 6.02 -18.76 39.44
N GLY A 169 4.74 -18.68 39.10
CA GLY A 169 4.25 -18.00 37.90
C GLY A 169 4.58 -16.53 38.00
N ARG A 170 5.55 -16.07 37.18
CA ARG A 170 5.75 -14.65 36.87
C ARG A 170 4.38 -14.04 36.58
N PRO A 171 3.94 -12.99 37.29
CA PRO A 171 2.58 -12.47 37.12
C PRO A 171 2.36 -12.06 35.67
N PRO A 172 1.18 -12.33 35.09
CA PRO A 172 0.87 -11.92 33.72
C PRO A 172 1.02 -10.40 33.63
N VAL A 173 1.86 -9.93 32.72
CA VAL A 173 2.15 -8.49 32.57
C VAL A 173 0.85 -7.77 32.17
N PRO A 174 0.26 -6.92 33.04
CA PRO A 174 -1.00 -6.27 32.73
C PRO A 174 -0.73 -5.14 31.72
N GLY A 175 -0.99 -5.36 30.44
CA GLY A 175 -0.75 -4.32 29.44
C GLY A 175 -0.83 -4.68 27.96
N ALA A 176 -0.75 -5.97 27.60
CA ALA A 176 -1.01 -6.43 26.23
C ALA A 176 -2.53 -6.50 25.98
N GLY A 177 -3.02 -5.69 25.05
CA GLY A 177 -4.43 -5.70 24.63
C GLY A 177 -4.76 -6.85 23.69
N ASP A 178 -6.05 -7.17 23.54
CA ASP A 178 -6.51 -8.43 22.93
C ASP A 178 -6.17 -8.61 21.43
N ASP A 179 -5.81 -7.54 20.70
CA ASP A 179 -5.35 -7.63 19.31
C ASP A 179 -3.88 -8.10 19.21
N THR A 180 -3.69 -9.39 19.50
CA THR A 180 -2.42 -10.13 19.42
C THR A 180 -1.94 -10.45 18.00
N GLY A 181 -2.67 -10.02 16.96
CA GLY A 181 -2.31 -10.32 15.56
C GLY A 181 -2.51 -11.76 15.11
N LEU A 182 -3.14 -12.62 15.93
CA LEU A 182 -3.42 -14.03 15.64
C LEU A 182 -4.07 -14.29 14.26
N LEU A 183 -4.96 -13.38 13.81
CA LEU A 183 -5.63 -13.46 12.51
C LEU A 183 -4.98 -12.62 11.39
N SER A 184 -3.90 -11.89 11.72
CA SER A 184 -3.10 -11.11 10.76
C SER A 184 -1.59 -11.38 10.96
N PRO A 185 -1.14 -12.64 10.78
CA PRO A 185 0.25 -13.05 11.04
C PRO A 185 1.29 -12.43 10.10
N VAL A 186 0.88 -11.59 9.14
CA VAL A 186 1.78 -10.77 8.32
C VAL A 186 2.38 -9.61 9.11
N ARG A 187 1.70 -9.12 10.16
CA ARG A 187 2.13 -7.98 11.00
C ARG A 187 2.42 -8.32 12.46
N ALA A 188 2.09 -9.54 12.90
CA ALA A 188 2.28 -9.94 14.30
C ALA A 188 3.77 -9.97 14.69
N GLY A 189 4.13 -9.23 15.73
CA GLY A 189 5.50 -9.05 16.22
C GLY A 189 6.35 -8.02 15.47
N THR A 190 5.78 -7.31 14.49
CA THR A 190 6.54 -6.38 13.63
C THR A 190 6.67 -4.98 14.22
N ALA A 191 7.70 -4.23 13.82
CA ALA A 191 7.88 -2.84 14.26
C ALA A 191 6.69 -1.94 13.86
N ALA A 192 6.07 -2.21 12.71
CA ALA A 192 4.91 -1.47 12.24
C ALA A 192 3.64 -1.73 13.07
N GLU A 193 3.46 -2.93 13.64
CA GLU A 193 2.38 -3.22 14.59
C GLU A 193 2.54 -2.40 15.88
N ALA A 194 3.76 -2.33 16.44
CA ALA A 194 4.04 -1.49 17.60
C ALA A 194 3.80 0.00 17.32
N ALA A 195 4.20 0.49 16.13
CA ALA A 195 4.03 1.89 15.71
C ALA A 195 2.56 2.28 15.41
N THR A 196 1.67 1.31 15.17
CA THR A 196 0.26 1.55 14.78
C THR A 196 -0.78 1.05 15.78
N GLY A 197 -0.38 0.40 16.87
CA GLY A 197 -1.29 -0.05 17.93
C GLY A 197 -1.91 1.10 18.73
N ASP A 198 -3.01 0.83 19.44
CA ASP A 198 -3.82 1.84 20.13
C ASP A 198 -3.03 2.68 21.16
N ARG A 199 -1.97 2.12 21.77
CA ARG A 199 -1.04 2.87 22.64
C ARG A 199 -0.19 3.90 21.88
N ALA A 200 0.22 3.61 20.65
CA ALA A 200 0.96 4.54 19.80
C ALA A 200 0.06 5.67 19.27
N TRP A 201 -1.23 5.37 19.02
CA TRP A 201 -2.24 6.39 18.73
C TRP A 201 -2.52 7.29 19.95
N LEU A 202 -2.68 6.72 21.15
CA LEU A 202 -2.80 7.49 22.39
C LEU A 202 -1.57 8.39 22.60
N ALA A 203 -0.35 7.87 22.42
CA ALA A 203 0.86 8.67 22.48
C ALA A 203 0.82 9.84 21.48
N ALA A 204 0.51 9.57 20.20
CA ALA A 204 0.42 10.60 19.17
C ALA A 204 -0.66 11.68 19.45
N LEU A 205 -1.77 11.32 20.10
CA LEU A 205 -2.79 12.27 20.55
C LEU A 205 -2.29 13.16 21.71
N LEU A 206 -1.56 12.57 22.66
CA LEU A 206 -0.97 13.31 23.78
C LEU A 206 0.21 14.19 23.33
N ASP A 207 1.01 13.73 22.36
CA ASP A 207 2.08 14.50 21.72
C ASP A 207 1.52 15.77 21.05
N ALA A 208 0.37 15.64 20.39
CA ALA A 208 -0.35 16.76 19.76
C ALA A 208 -0.88 17.77 20.80
N GLU A 209 -1.55 17.33 21.88
CA GLU A 209 -1.98 18.23 22.97
C GLU A 209 -0.80 18.96 23.65
N ALA A 210 0.31 18.26 23.88
CA ALA A 210 1.52 18.82 24.46
C ALA A 210 2.16 19.86 23.53
N ALA A 211 2.33 19.52 22.25
CA ALA A 211 2.87 20.42 21.24
C ALA A 211 2.00 21.67 21.04
N LEU A 212 0.66 21.56 21.12
CA LEU A 212 -0.22 22.72 21.08
C LEU A 212 0.06 23.67 22.25
N THR A 213 0.21 23.13 23.45
CA THR A 213 0.48 23.94 24.65
C THR A 213 1.88 24.58 24.60
N ARG A 214 2.90 23.85 24.12
CA ARG A 214 4.25 24.40 23.87
C ARG A 214 4.23 25.49 22.81
N ALA A 215 3.53 25.29 21.69
CA ALA A 215 3.37 26.31 20.64
C ALA A 215 2.69 27.59 21.16
N GLN A 216 1.71 27.45 22.06
CA GLN A 216 1.08 28.59 22.74
C GLN A 216 2.05 29.29 23.70
N ALA A 217 2.90 28.57 24.41
CA ALA A 217 3.90 29.16 25.30
C ALA A 217 5.00 29.92 24.53
N VAL A 218 5.53 29.35 23.44
CA VAL A 218 6.53 30.00 22.58
C VAL A 218 6.01 31.30 21.95
N LEU A 219 4.69 31.40 21.73
CA LEU A 219 4.03 32.60 21.20
C LEU A 219 3.47 33.54 22.28
N GLY A 220 3.78 33.32 23.56
CA GLY A 220 3.31 34.15 24.67
C GLY A 220 1.80 34.05 24.98
N LEU A 221 1.09 33.15 24.30
CA LEU A 221 -0.36 32.94 24.47
C LEU A 221 -0.66 32.19 25.77
N ALA A 222 0.27 31.36 26.25
CA ALA A 222 0.18 30.60 27.50
C ALA A 222 1.43 30.82 28.36
N PRO A 223 1.36 30.72 29.70
CA PRO A 223 2.55 30.64 30.54
C PRO A 223 3.39 29.41 30.20
N GLU A 224 4.72 29.52 30.20
CA GLU A 224 5.61 28.36 30.04
C GLU A 224 5.34 27.25 31.05
N GLU A 225 4.91 27.61 32.26
CA GLU A 225 4.55 26.65 33.31
C GLU A 225 3.36 25.78 32.90
N ALA A 226 2.42 26.30 32.12
CA ALA A 226 1.32 25.49 31.60
C ALA A 226 1.83 24.43 30.61
N ALA A 227 2.76 24.79 29.72
CA ALA A 227 3.42 23.81 28.85
C ALA A 227 4.20 22.75 29.65
N ARG A 228 5.00 23.18 30.65
CA ARG A 228 5.72 22.26 31.56
C ARG A 228 4.78 21.34 32.34
N ALA A 229 3.60 21.82 32.75
CA ALA A 229 2.59 21.03 33.45
C ALA A 229 1.89 20.02 32.53
N VAL A 230 1.60 20.37 31.27
CA VAL A 230 1.08 19.44 30.27
C VAL A 230 2.11 18.38 29.90
N ASP A 231 3.35 18.78 29.57
CA ASP A 231 4.44 17.84 29.29
C ASP A 231 4.69 16.88 30.47
N ARG A 232 4.50 17.35 31.72
CA ARG A 232 4.55 16.50 32.92
C ARG A 232 3.37 15.52 32.96
N ALA A 233 2.15 16.02 32.85
CA ALA A 233 0.94 15.19 32.93
C ALA A 233 0.91 14.10 31.85
N VAL A 234 1.37 14.39 30.63
CA VAL A 234 1.52 13.41 29.53
C VAL A 234 2.48 12.27 29.87
N ARG A 235 3.56 12.55 30.60
CA ARG A 235 4.58 11.54 30.97
C ARG A 235 4.27 10.77 32.25
N GLU A 236 3.62 11.42 33.22
CA GLU A 236 3.42 10.88 34.57
C GLU A 236 2.02 10.23 34.77
N SER A 237 1.04 10.47 33.88
CA SER A 237 -0.33 9.95 34.04
C SER A 237 -0.55 8.59 33.38
N ALA A 238 -1.16 7.66 34.12
CA ALA A 238 -1.58 6.36 33.60
C ALA A 238 -2.98 6.46 32.96
N PHE A 239 -3.03 6.78 31.66
CA PHE A 239 -4.25 6.83 30.85
C PHE A 239 -4.77 5.42 30.51
N ASP A 240 -6.07 5.15 30.74
CA ASP A 240 -6.71 3.88 30.35
C ASP A 240 -7.26 3.97 28.91
N VAL A 241 -6.52 3.36 27.98
CA VAL A 241 -6.89 3.21 26.55
C VAL A 241 -8.30 2.63 26.37
N ARG A 242 -8.70 1.67 27.21
CA ARG A 242 -9.98 0.97 27.07
C ARG A 242 -11.13 1.83 27.55
N ASP A 243 -10.99 2.50 28.69
CA ASP A 243 -12.01 3.43 29.18
C ASP A 243 -12.16 4.67 28.27
N LEU A 244 -11.04 5.23 27.77
CA LEU A 244 -11.04 6.27 26.75
C LEU A 244 -11.84 5.85 25.50
N ALA A 245 -11.60 4.64 24.98
CA ALA A 245 -12.33 4.09 23.84
C ALA A 245 -13.82 3.82 24.12
N LEU A 246 -14.19 3.48 25.37
CA LEU A 246 -15.59 3.33 25.77
C LEU A 246 -16.29 4.71 25.86
N ARG A 247 -15.65 5.70 26.50
CA ARG A 247 -16.19 7.07 26.61
C ARG A 247 -16.29 7.78 25.25
N ALA A 248 -15.38 7.50 24.32
CA ALA A 248 -15.37 8.07 22.95
C ALA A 248 -16.71 7.89 22.22
N ARG A 249 -17.43 6.80 22.49
CA ARG A 249 -18.75 6.50 21.92
C ARG A 249 -19.81 7.58 22.15
N SER A 250 -19.66 8.41 23.20
CA SER A 250 -20.59 9.50 23.51
C SER A 250 -20.37 10.79 22.72
N GLY A 251 -19.18 10.96 22.12
CA GLY A 251 -18.79 12.16 21.38
C GLY A 251 -18.28 11.89 19.95
N GLY A 252 -18.43 10.66 19.46
CA GLY A 252 -17.95 10.21 18.15
C GLY A 252 -16.44 10.01 18.03
N ASN A 253 -15.64 10.64 18.89
CA ASN A 253 -14.18 10.68 18.79
C ASN A 253 -13.48 10.50 20.17
N PRO A 254 -12.21 10.05 20.20
CA PRO A 254 -11.45 9.82 21.44
C PRO A 254 -10.86 11.09 22.08
N VAL A 255 -10.86 12.24 21.41
CA VAL A 255 -10.22 13.46 21.92
C VAL A 255 -11.03 14.10 23.04
N ILE A 256 -12.37 14.11 22.93
CA ILE A 256 -13.25 14.65 24.00
C ILE A 256 -13.00 13.97 25.37
N PRO A 257 -12.97 12.63 25.51
CA PRO A 257 -12.64 11.99 26.78
C PRO A 257 -11.16 12.12 27.17
N LEU A 258 -10.23 12.17 26.21
CA LEU A 258 -8.80 12.37 26.47
C LEU A 258 -8.50 13.74 27.09
N VAL A 259 -9.01 14.82 26.47
CA VAL A 259 -8.85 16.19 26.95
C VAL A 259 -9.39 16.33 28.38
N ARG A 260 -10.58 15.79 28.67
CA ARG A 260 -11.15 15.82 30.02
C ARG A 260 -10.24 15.17 31.07
N GLU A 261 -9.56 14.09 30.70
CA GLU A 261 -8.65 13.35 31.57
C GLU A 261 -7.30 14.05 31.73
N LEU A 262 -6.71 14.57 30.63
CA LEU A 262 -5.49 15.36 30.65
C LEU A 262 -5.68 16.67 31.45
N THR A 263 -6.77 17.39 31.24
CA THR A 263 -7.16 18.56 32.04
C THR A 263 -7.31 18.21 33.52
N ALA A 264 -7.90 17.05 33.86
CA ALA A 264 -8.02 16.59 35.23
C ALA A 264 -6.69 16.14 35.85
N ALA A 265 -5.74 15.65 35.04
CA ALA A 265 -4.38 15.31 35.47
C ALA A 265 -3.55 16.58 35.75
N VAL A 266 -3.54 17.53 34.81
CA VAL A 266 -2.86 18.84 34.96
C VAL A 266 -3.39 19.58 36.19
N ARG A 267 -4.73 19.63 36.38
CA ARG A 267 -5.36 20.34 37.51
C ARG A 267 -4.91 19.84 38.89
N LYS A 268 -4.46 18.57 39.01
CA LYS A 268 -3.96 18.01 40.28
C LYS A 268 -2.59 18.56 40.68
N THR A 269 -1.80 19.06 39.73
CA THR A 269 -0.40 19.51 39.95
C THR A 269 -0.21 20.99 39.67
N ALA A 270 -0.96 21.56 38.73
CA ALA A 270 -1.02 23.00 38.43
C ALA A 270 -2.47 23.38 38.06
N PRO A 271 -3.27 23.87 39.01
CA PRO A 271 -4.69 24.17 38.79
C PRO A 271 -4.95 25.15 37.63
N ASP A 272 -4.18 26.23 37.55
CA ASP A 272 -4.37 27.29 36.55
C ASP A 272 -3.92 26.86 35.14
N ALA A 273 -2.85 26.06 35.06
CA ALA A 273 -2.39 25.45 33.81
C ALA A 273 -3.48 24.61 33.11
N ALA A 274 -4.43 24.07 33.87
CA ALA A 274 -5.53 23.27 33.32
C ALA A 274 -6.48 24.06 32.40
N ALA A 275 -6.45 25.40 32.43
CA ALA A 275 -7.19 26.25 31.50
C ALA A 275 -6.56 26.35 30.10
N HIS A 276 -5.31 25.91 29.92
CA HIS A 276 -4.58 25.99 28.65
C HIS A 276 -4.64 24.68 27.83
N VAL A 277 -5.04 23.56 28.42
CA VAL A 277 -5.21 22.26 27.74
C VAL A 277 -6.27 22.37 26.65
N HIS A 278 -5.99 21.88 25.43
CA HIS A 278 -6.86 21.95 24.25
C HIS A 278 -7.32 23.36 23.84
N ARG A 279 -6.79 24.44 24.44
CA ARG A 279 -7.39 25.77 24.36
C ARG A 279 -7.37 26.32 22.92
N GLY A 280 -8.56 26.48 22.34
CA GLY A 280 -8.78 27.01 20.98
C GLY A 280 -8.78 25.98 19.85
N ALA A 281 -8.32 24.75 20.11
CA ALA A 281 -8.35 23.66 19.15
C ALA A 281 -9.74 23.00 19.05
N THR A 282 -9.85 22.02 18.16
CA THR A 282 -11.01 21.12 18.08
C THR A 282 -10.55 19.66 18.04
N SER A 283 -11.47 18.71 18.28
CA SER A 283 -11.15 17.27 18.31
C SER A 283 -10.45 16.76 17.06
N GLN A 284 -10.73 17.34 15.90
CA GLN A 284 -10.10 16.96 14.65
C GLN A 284 -8.66 17.47 14.49
N ASP A 285 -8.31 18.62 15.07
CA ASP A 285 -6.93 19.13 15.05
C ASP A 285 -5.95 18.14 15.67
N ILE A 286 -6.34 17.58 16.81
CA ILE A 286 -5.54 16.63 17.57
C ILE A 286 -5.53 15.26 16.90
N LEU A 287 -6.67 14.74 16.42
CA LEU A 287 -6.77 13.40 15.82
C LEU A 287 -6.13 13.31 14.43
N ASP A 288 -6.28 14.31 13.57
CA ASP A 288 -5.67 14.31 12.24
C ASP A 288 -4.15 14.57 12.33
N THR A 289 -3.71 15.43 13.27
CA THR A 289 -2.28 15.58 13.58
C THR A 289 -1.68 14.27 14.13
N ALA A 290 -2.37 13.60 15.06
CA ALA A 290 -1.94 12.30 15.57
C ALA A 290 -1.88 11.23 14.48
N THR A 291 -2.82 11.26 13.52
CA THR A 291 -2.81 10.41 12.33
C THR A 291 -1.54 10.62 11.50
N MET A 292 -1.16 11.88 11.25
CA MET A 292 0.07 12.22 10.52
C MET A 292 1.34 11.88 11.33
N LEU A 293 1.33 12.01 12.66
CA LEU A 293 2.43 11.52 13.52
C LEU A 293 2.60 9.99 13.44
N VAL A 294 1.51 9.21 13.48
CA VAL A 294 1.56 7.75 13.33
C VAL A 294 2.08 7.35 11.94
N ALA A 295 1.64 8.05 10.89
CA ALA A 295 2.17 7.84 9.53
C ALA A 295 3.66 8.20 9.43
N ALA A 296 4.08 9.36 9.96
CA ALA A 296 5.48 9.79 9.99
C ALA A 296 6.40 8.84 10.77
N ARG A 297 5.88 8.17 11.81
CA ARG A 297 6.59 7.15 12.59
C ARG A 297 6.65 5.79 11.90
N THR A 298 5.67 5.46 11.06
CA THR A 298 5.55 4.14 10.41
C THR A 298 6.18 4.08 9.02
N LEU A 299 6.11 5.15 8.22
CA LEU A 299 6.69 5.19 6.87
C LEU A 299 8.21 4.93 6.84
N PRO A 300 9.05 5.46 7.75
CA PRO A 300 10.48 5.14 7.78
C PRO A 300 10.78 3.65 7.99
N LEU A 301 9.95 2.95 8.77
CA LEU A 301 10.06 1.49 8.97
C LEU A 301 9.77 0.76 7.66
N ILE A 302 8.68 1.13 6.97
CA ILE A 302 8.33 0.59 5.64
C ILE A 302 9.45 0.85 4.63
N LEU A 303 10.01 2.06 4.59
CA LEU A 303 11.07 2.45 3.67
C LEU A 303 12.37 1.69 3.93
N ALA A 304 12.81 1.53 5.18
CA ALA A 304 14.00 0.76 5.53
C ALA A 304 13.87 -0.72 5.10
N ASP A 305 12.68 -1.29 5.19
CA ASP A 305 12.37 -2.67 4.81
C ASP A 305 12.27 -2.84 3.30
N LEU A 306 11.70 -1.86 2.61
CA LEU A 306 11.76 -1.76 1.14
C LEU A 306 13.21 -1.66 0.65
N GLU A 307 14.06 -0.85 1.27
CA GLU A 307 15.48 -0.75 0.90
C GLU A 307 16.23 -2.07 1.05
N ARG A 308 16.08 -2.77 2.19
CA ARG A 308 16.66 -4.12 2.36
C ARG A 308 16.20 -5.09 1.27
N THR A 309 14.93 -4.99 0.86
CA THR A 309 14.34 -5.80 -0.22
C THR A 309 14.92 -5.42 -1.58
N ILE A 310 14.97 -4.13 -1.93
CA ILE A 310 15.51 -3.59 -3.19
C ILE A 310 16.99 -3.96 -3.38
N ASP A 311 17.77 -3.94 -2.31
CA ASP A 311 19.19 -4.33 -2.31
C ASP A 311 19.37 -5.85 -2.47
N ALA A 312 18.55 -6.65 -1.80
CA ALA A 312 18.57 -8.12 -1.95
C ALA A 312 18.15 -8.54 -3.37
N LEU A 313 17.10 -7.91 -3.92
CA LEU A 313 16.68 -8.10 -5.30
C LEU A 313 17.71 -7.60 -6.31
N GLY A 314 18.43 -6.52 -6.02
CA GLY A 314 19.56 -6.06 -6.84
C GLY A 314 20.66 -7.11 -6.94
N ARG A 315 21.07 -7.69 -5.79
CA ARG A 315 22.06 -8.79 -5.75
C ARG A 315 21.56 -10.06 -6.44
N LEU A 316 20.26 -10.38 -6.36
CA LEU A 316 19.68 -11.52 -7.09
C LEU A 316 19.65 -11.27 -8.61
N ALA A 317 19.22 -10.08 -9.03
CA ALA A 317 19.15 -9.69 -10.43
C ALA A 317 20.54 -9.70 -11.10
N ASP A 318 21.55 -9.23 -10.38
CA ASP A 318 22.94 -9.21 -10.85
C ASP A 318 23.54 -10.62 -10.98
N ARG A 319 23.53 -11.42 -9.91
CA ARG A 319 24.06 -12.80 -9.91
C ARG A 319 23.40 -13.71 -10.95
N HIS A 320 22.12 -13.49 -11.22
CA HIS A 320 21.33 -14.32 -12.14
C HIS A 320 21.04 -13.64 -13.48
N ARG A 321 21.76 -12.55 -13.82
CA ARG A 321 21.61 -11.77 -15.06
C ARG A 321 21.47 -12.64 -16.32
N ALA A 322 22.26 -13.70 -16.39
CA ALA A 322 22.31 -14.65 -17.50
C ALA A 322 21.80 -16.07 -17.14
N THR A 323 21.17 -16.28 -15.96
CA THR A 323 20.59 -17.59 -15.61
C THR A 323 19.30 -17.82 -16.43
N PRO A 324 19.27 -18.76 -17.39
CA PRO A 324 18.14 -18.93 -18.29
C PRO A 324 17.00 -19.71 -17.62
N MET A 325 15.77 -19.35 -17.94
CA MET A 325 14.54 -19.98 -17.44
C MET A 325 13.42 -19.85 -18.48
N PRO A 326 12.36 -20.69 -18.45
CA PRO A 326 11.22 -20.48 -19.35
C PRO A 326 10.49 -19.16 -19.03
N GLY A 327 10.32 -18.33 -20.05
CA GLY A 327 9.33 -17.26 -20.02
C GLY A 327 7.93 -17.86 -19.95
N ARG A 328 7.02 -17.21 -19.21
CA ARG A 328 5.67 -17.73 -18.98
C ARG A 328 4.61 -16.66 -19.24
N THR A 329 3.70 -16.93 -20.16
CA THR A 329 2.57 -16.07 -20.55
C THR A 329 1.28 -16.89 -20.50
N LEU A 330 0.21 -16.32 -19.96
CA LEU A 330 -1.10 -16.99 -19.81
C LEU A 330 -1.01 -18.43 -19.24
N THR A 331 -0.13 -18.64 -18.25
CA THR A 331 0.26 -19.92 -17.61
C THR A 331 1.10 -20.90 -18.43
N GLN A 332 1.26 -20.69 -19.73
CA GLN A 332 2.05 -21.54 -20.64
C GLN A 332 3.52 -21.10 -20.70
N HIS A 333 4.39 -21.95 -21.27
CA HIS A 333 5.75 -21.54 -21.64
C HIS A 333 5.69 -20.75 -22.96
N ALA A 334 6.52 -19.72 -23.06
CA ALA A 334 6.67 -18.86 -24.24
C ALA A 334 8.08 -19.02 -24.82
N VAL A 335 8.81 -17.92 -25.02
CA VAL A 335 10.26 -17.92 -25.29
C VAL A 335 11.09 -17.98 -23.99
N PRO A 336 12.39 -18.32 -24.03
CA PRO A 336 13.27 -18.26 -22.87
C PRO A 336 13.46 -16.82 -22.34
N THR A 337 13.81 -16.71 -21.07
CA THR A 337 14.14 -15.43 -20.41
C THR A 337 15.21 -15.68 -19.33
N THR A 338 15.60 -14.67 -18.55
CA THR A 338 16.50 -14.88 -17.40
C THR A 338 15.83 -14.58 -16.07
N PHE A 339 16.25 -15.30 -15.02
CA PHE A 339 15.82 -14.98 -13.66
C PHE A 339 16.29 -13.59 -13.22
N GLY A 340 17.47 -13.16 -13.70
CA GLY A 340 17.98 -11.81 -13.51
C GLY A 340 17.00 -10.73 -13.98
N LEU A 341 16.41 -10.89 -15.17
CA LEU A 341 15.41 -9.95 -15.68
C LEU A 341 14.14 -9.94 -14.82
N LYS A 342 13.71 -11.11 -14.33
CA LYS A 342 12.55 -11.22 -13.45
C LYS A 342 12.78 -10.51 -12.11
N ALA A 343 13.94 -10.74 -11.48
CA ALA A 343 14.33 -10.06 -10.24
C ALA A 343 14.54 -8.56 -10.41
N ALA A 344 15.06 -8.12 -11.57
CA ALA A 344 15.14 -6.70 -11.92
C ALA A 344 13.75 -6.05 -12.07
N GLY A 345 12.78 -6.76 -12.65
CA GLY A 345 11.38 -6.33 -12.70
C GLY A 345 10.74 -6.18 -11.31
N TRP A 346 10.97 -7.14 -10.41
CA TRP A 346 10.55 -7.02 -9.01
C TRP A 346 11.19 -5.81 -8.32
N ARG A 347 12.50 -5.60 -8.52
CA ARG A 347 13.24 -4.46 -7.97
C ARG A 347 12.70 -3.12 -8.47
N SER A 348 12.34 -3.00 -9.75
CA SER A 348 11.81 -1.74 -10.31
C SER A 348 10.51 -1.33 -9.63
N LEU A 349 9.57 -2.25 -9.43
CA LEU A 349 8.29 -1.95 -8.76
C LEU A 349 8.49 -1.51 -7.30
N LEU A 350 9.48 -2.05 -6.60
CA LEU A 350 9.78 -1.62 -5.22
C LEU A 350 10.53 -0.29 -5.16
N LEU A 351 11.37 0.04 -6.16
CA LEU A 351 11.92 1.40 -6.31
C LEU A 351 10.80 2.42 -6.57
N ASP A 352 9.82 2.08 -7.43
CA ASP A 352 8.66 2.93 -7.67
C ASP A 352 7.75 3.08 -6.44
N ALA A 353 7.74 2.09 -5.53
CA ALA A 353 7.04 2.16 -4.25
C ALA A 353 7.80 3.00 -3.21
N HIS A 354 9.11 2.80 -3.10
CA HIS A 354 9.99 3.57 -2.22
C HIS A 354 9.98 5.05 -2.60
N ASP A 355 10.17 5.40 -3.87
CA ASP A 355 10.16 6.80 -4.33
C ASP A 355 8.82 7.49 -4.03
N ARG A 356 7.68 6.78 -4.11
CA ARG A 356 6.34 7.31 -3.75
C ARG A 356 6.20 7.56 -2.25
N LEU A 357 6.55 6.60 -1.40
CA LEU A 357 6.44 6.76 0.06
C LEU A 357 7.47 7.76 0.61
N ALA A 358 8.67 7.82 0.01
CA ALA A 358 9.68 8.81 0.32
C ALA A 358 9.19 10.23 -0.02
N ALA A 359 8.51 10.42 -1.16
CA ALA A 359 7.96 11.73 -1.53
C ALA A 359 6.93 12.28 -0.52
N LEU A 360 6.18 11.41 0.17
CA LEU A 360 5.26 11.83 1.26
C LEU A 360 6.00 12.38 2.49
N LEU A 361 7.23 11.90 2.75
CA LEU A 361 8.09 12.42 3.81
C LEU A 361 8.92 13.62 3.33
N ASP A 362 9.38 13.64 2.08
CA ASP A 362 10.10 14.77 1.48
C ASP A 362 9.23 16.03 1.39
N GLY A 363 7.95 15.87 1.03
CA GLY A 363 6.97 16.96 1.02
C GLY A 363 6.45 17.34 2.41
N GLY A 364 6.70 16.49 3.41
CA GLY A 364 6.25 16.64 4.79
C GLY A 364 4.77 16.32 4.99
N LEU A 365 4.48 15.40 5.92
CA LEU A 365 3.10 15.17 6.37
C LEU A 365 2.65 16.37 7.24
N PRO A 366 1.46 16.96 7.01
CA PRO A 366 1.08 18.22 7.66
C PRO A 366 0.51 18.05 9.08
N VAL A 367 0.64 19.08 9.91
CA VAL A 367 -0.25 19.23 11.08
C VAL A 367 -1.68 19.55 10.63
N GLN A 368 -2.67 19.24 11.46
CA GLN A 368 -4.02 19.78 11.34
C GLN A 368 -4.24 20.77 12.49
N LEU A 369 -4.40 22.05 12.17
CA LEU A 369 -4.85 23.07 13.11
C LEU A 369 -5.80 24.03 12.38
N GLY A 370 -7.05 24.10 12.83
CA GLY A 370 -8.08 24.97 12.25
C GLY A 370 -9.07 25.53 13.27
N GLY A 371 -9.08 25.03 14.50
CA GLY A 371 -10.13 25.35 15.47
C GLY A 371 -11.50 24.81 15.03
N ALA A 372 -12.59 25.33 15.60
CA ALA A 372 -13.93 24.73 15.48
C ALA A 372 -14.40 24.39 14.06
N ALA A 373 -14.12 25.26 13.08
CA ALA A 373 -14.56 25.15 11.69
C ALA A 373 -13.54 25.78 10.72
N GLY A 374 -12.26 25.41 10.83
CA GLY A 374 -11.18 25.86 9.93
C GLY A 374 -10.76 27.35 10.00
N THR A 375 -11.47 28.21 10.72
CA THR A 375 -11.23 29.67 10.74
C THR A 375 -10.11 30.15 11.67
N LEU A 376 -9.57 29.28 12.54
CA LEU A 376 -8.58 29.61 13.59
C LEU A 376 -9.02 30.73 14.57
N ALA A 377 -10.29 31.15 14.54
CA ALA A 377 -10.77 32.37 15.20
C ALA A 377 -10.58 32.38 16.73
N ALA A 378 -10.69 31.22 17.38
CA ALA A 378 -10.45 31.08 18.82
C ALA A 378 -9.00 31.44 19.21
N PHE A 379 -8.00 31.05 18.42
CA PHE A 379 -6.61 31.43 18.64
C PHE A 379 -6.39 32.93 18.45
N GLY A 380 -7.11 33.56 17.50
CA GLY A 380 -7.13 35.01 17.35
C GLY A 380 -7.75 35.74 18.54
N ALA A 381 -8.76 35.16 19.19
CA ALA A 381 -9.36 35.70 20.41
C ALA A 381 -8.42 35.57 21.62
N TYR A 382 -7.80 34.40 21.83
CA TYR A 382 -6.82 34.19 22.91
C TYR A 382 -5.48 34.92 22.71
N ALA A 383 -5.28 35.58 21.56
CA ALA A 383 -4.12 36.41 21.25
C ALA A 383 -4.36 37.93 21.46
N ARG A 384 -5.45 38.29 22.16
CA ARG A 384 -5.72 39.65 22.62
C ARG A 384 -5.67 39.68 24.15
N PRO A 385 -4.76 40.44 24.79
CA PRO A 385 -4.79 40.65 26.23
C PRO A 385 -5.95 41.57 26.65
N ASP A 386 -6.40 41.43 27.90
CA ASP A 386 -7.56 42.15 28.45
C ASP A 386 -7.35 43.67 28.56
N ASP A 387 -6.11 44.17 28.47
CA ASP A 387 -5.77 45.60 28.46
C ASP A 387 -5.83 46.25 27.06
N GLY A 388 -6.07 45.46 26.01
CA GLY A 388 -6.16 45.95 24.63
C GLY A 388 -4.82 46.29 23.97
N THR A 389 -3.68 45.99 24.60
CA THR A 389 -2.37 46.10 23.94
C THR A 389 -2.21 45.03 22.85
N GLU A 390 -1.44 45.31 21.80
CA GLU A 390 -0.96 44.22 20.93
C GLU A 390 0.20 43.50 21.62
N LEU A 391 0.11 42.17 21.72
CA LEU A 391 1.22 41.32 22.17
C LEU A 391 2.49 41.68 21.37
N ALA A 392 3.63 41.84 22.05
CA ALA A 392 4.82 42.39 21.42
C ALA A 392 5.26 41.55 20.19
N GLY A 393 5.14 42.14 19.01
CA GLY A 393 5.40 41.47 17.72
C GLY A 393 4.18 40.87 17.02
N THR A 394 2.98 40.82 17.63
CA THR A 394 1.74 40.38 16.95
C THR A 394 1.17 41.40 15.98
N GLY A 395 1.85 42.54 15.78
CA GLY A 395 1.53 43.58 14.82
C GLY A 395 0.91 43.01 13.56
N ALA A 396 -0.37 43.29 13.39
CA ALA A 396 -1.13 42.80 12.26
C ALA A 396 -0.81 43.71 11.08
N ASP A 397 -0.10 43.19 10.09
CA ASP A 397 0.03 43.85 8.79
C ASP A 397 -1.32 43.73 8.06
N THR A 398 -2.24 44.63 8.41
CA THR A 398 -3.63 44.69 7.94
C THR A 398 -3.75 45.37 6.57
N GLY A 399 -2.64 45.56 5.85
CA GLY A 399 -2.68 45.79 4.42
C GLY A 399 -3.43 44.68 3.69
N GLU A 400 -3.93 44.97 2.49
CA GLU A 400 -4.75 44.05 1.67
C GLU A 400 -3.93 42.87 1.07
N THR A 401 -2.78 42.54 1.67
CA THR A 401 -1.73 41.65 1.15
C THR A 401 -1.18 40.68 2.20
N GLY A 402 -2.06 39.90 2.83
CA GLY A 402 -1.70 38.58 3.36
C GLY A 402 -0.81 38.52 4.62
N GLY A 403 -0.86 39.52 5.49
CA GLY A 403 -0.14 39.50 6.77
C GLY A 403 -0.52 38.29 7.66
N ALA A 404 0.47 37.65 8.28
CA ALA A 404 0.24 36.48 9.14
C ALA A 404 -0.38 36.89 10.48
N GLY A 405 -1.69 36.65 10.67
CA GLY A 405 -2.38 36.84 11.95
C GLY A 405 -2.01 35.79 13.01
N PRO A 406 -2.39 35.99 14.29
CA PRO A 406 -2.00 35.08 15.38
C PRO A 406 -2.39 33.61 15.15
N GLY A 407 -3.53 33.36 14.50
CA GLY A 407 -4.02 32.03 14.15
C GLY A 407 -3.12 31.24 13.19
N THR A 408 -2.51 31.89 12.19
CA THR A 408 -1.57 31.19 11.29
C THR A 408 -0.20 31.01 11.94
N ARG A 409 0.24 31.97 12.76
CA ARG A 409 1.49 31.87 13.53
C ARG A 409 1.51 30.67 14.48
N ILE A 410 0.39 30.35 15.15
CA ILE A 410 0.29 29.15 15.98
C ILE A 410 0.31 27.86 15.14
N ALA A 411 -0.33 27.82 13.96
CA ALA A 411 -0.21 26.66 13.07
C ALA A 411 1.26 26.44 12.62
N ALA A 412 1.96 27.52 12.28
CA ALA A 412 3.39 27.51 11.94
C ALA A 412 4.27 27.01 13.10
N GLN A 413 4.01 27.46 14.34
CA GLN A 413 4.77 26.97 15.50
C GLN A 413 4.42 25.53 15.85
N TYR A 414 3.15 25.14 15.77
CA TYR A 414 2.68 23.79 16.05
C TYR A 414 3.27 22.75 15.07
N ALA A 415 3.46 23.13 13.80
CA ALA A 415 4.23 22.36 12.83
C ALA A 415 5.69 22.13 13.29
N ARG A 416 6.37 23.20 13.75
CA ARG A 416 7.74 23.13 14.28
C ARG A 416 7.87 22.29 15.56
N GLU A 417 6.91 22.39 16.48
CA GLU A 417 6.85 21.60 17.73
C GLU A 417 6.74 20.08 17.50
N LEU A 418 6.29 19.66 16.31
CA LEU A 418 6.04 18.26 15.96
C LEU A 418 6.95 17.70 14.86
N GLY A 419 7.75 18.54 14.20
CA GLY A 419 8.53 18.15 13.02
C GLY A 419 7.66 17.76 11.82
N LEU A 420 6.46 18.31 11.73
CA LEU A 420 5.49 18.12 10.65
C LEU A 420 5.40 19.38 9.77
N ALA A 421 4.78 19.27 8.59
CA ALA A 421 4.62 20.40 7.68
C ALA A 421 3.53 21.39 8.14
N GLU A 422 3.72 22.67 7.82
CA GLU A 422 2.67 23.69 7.90
C GLU A 422 1.81 23.62 6.62
N PRO A 423 0.51 23.29 6.69
CA PRO A 423 -0.34 23.27 5.51
C PRO A 423 -0.77 24.69 5.12
N GLY A 424 -0.91 24.97 3.83
CA GLY A 424 -1.37 26.28 3.34
C GLY A 424 -2.82 26.63 3.72
N LEU A 425 -3.63 25.64 4.09
CA LEU A 425 -4.98 25.78 4.66
C LEU A 425 -5.23 24.65 5.66
N PRO A 426 -6.07 24.85 6.69
CA PRO A 426 -6.63 23.75 7.48
C PRO A 426 -7.39 22.77 6.58
N TRP A 427 -7.13 21.48 6.71
CA TRP A 427 -7.56 20.42 5.78
C TRP A 427 -8.62 19.48 6.38
N HIS A 428 -9.48 19.98 7.27
CA HIS A 428 -10.56 19.22 7.92
C HIS A 428 -11.42 18.42 6.93
N THR A 429 -11.69 18.98 5.75
CA THR A 429 -12.39 18.29 4.64
C THR A 429 -11.58 18.19 3.35
N LEU A 430 -10.36 18.75 3.31
CA LEU A 430 -9.43 18.66 2.19
C LEU A 430 -8.51 17.43 2.34
N ARG A 431 -9.08 16.21 2.26
CA ARG A 431 -8.45 14.94 2.72
C ARG A 431 -7.27 14.41 1.89
N THR A 432 -6.58 15.27 1.13
CA THR A 432 -5.41 14.95 0.30
C THR A 432 -4.33 14.12 1.03
N PRO A 433 -3.88 14.46 2.26
CA PRO A 433 -2.85 13.68 2.95
C PRO A 433 -3.26 12.22 3.20
N VAL A 434 -4.54 11.97 3.46
CA VAL A 434 -5.10 10.62 3.68
C VAL A 434 -5.22 9.86 2.36
N ALA A 435 -5.60 10.54 1.27
CA ALA A 435 -5.67 9.96 -0.07
C ALA A 435 -4.28 9.58 -0.64
N ASP A 436 -3.26 10.42 -0.42
CA ASP A 436 -1.89 10.16 -0.87
C ASP A 436 -1.25 9.00 -0.10
N LEU A 437 -1.48 8.92 1.22
CA LEU A 437 -1.13 7.74 2.03
C LEU A 437 -1.83 6.48 1.49
N ALA A 438 -3.14 6.55 1.21
CA ALA A 438 -3.91 5.43 0.68
C ALA A 438 -3.33 4.92 -0.66
N ALA A 439 -3.04 5.83 -1.59
CA ALA A 439 -2.46 5.52 -2.89
C ALA A 439 -1.04 4.92 -2.76
N GLY A 440 -0.19 5.50 -1.91
CA GLY A 440 1.17 5.01 -1.65
C GLY A 440 1.20 3.60 -1.06
N LEU A 441 0.37 3.33 -0.04
CA LEU A 441 0.29 2.03 0.63
C LEU A 441 -0.33 0.94 -0.27
N ALA A 442 -1.36 1.28 -1.06
CA ALA A 442 -1.94 0.37 -2.04
C ALA A 442 -0.96 0.02 -3.17
N PHE A 443 -0.21 0.99 -3.70
CA PHE A 443 0.82 0.72 -4.70
C PHE A 443 1.93 -0.17 -4.12
N THR A 444 2.40 0.15 -2.91
CA THR A 444 3.48 -0.59 -2.23
C THR A 444 3.10 -2.04 -1.99
N THR A 445 1.92 -2.30 -1.44
CA THR A 445 1.44 -3.67 -1.22
C THR A 445 1.14 -4.43 -2.51
N GLY A 446 0.70 -3.75 -3.57
CA GLY A 446 0.60 -4.33 -4.91
C GLY A 446 1.97 -4.76 -5.49
N ALA A 447 2.98 -3.91 -5.36
CA ALA A 447 4.35 -4.20 -5.81
C ALA A 447 4.99 -5.39 -5.06
N LEU A 448 4.85 -5.41 -3.72
CA LEU A 448 5.24 -6.54 -2.88
C LEU A 448 4.45 -7.82 -3.22
N GLY A 449 3.15 -7.68 -3.47
CA GLY A 449 2.26 -8.74 -3.92
C GLY A 449 2.67 -9.39 -5.24
N LYS A 450 3.28 -8.63 -6.17
CA LYS A 450 3.80 -9.15 -7.44
C LYS A 450 5.01 -10.07 -7.23
N LEU A 451 5.95 -9.67 -6.37
CA LEU A 451 7.08 -10.52 -5.95
C LEU A 451 6.57 -11.82 -5.33
N ALA A 452 5.63 -11.72 -4.39
CA ALA A 452 5.04 -12.85 -3.70
C ALA A 452 4.29 -13.80 -4.65
N ALA A 453 3.48 -13.26 -5.58
CA ALA A 453 2.75 -14.07 -6.57
C ALA A 453 3.68 -14.87 -7.48
N ASP A 454 4.79 -14.29 -7.94
CA ASP A 454 5.78 -15.02 -8.74
C ASP A 454 6.47 -16.10 -7.89
N VAL A 455 6.88 -15.81 -6.65
CA VAL A 455 7.50 -16.81 -5.75
C VAL A 455 6.55 -17.99 -5.49
N LEU A 456 5.28 -17.72 -5.16
CA LEU A 456 4.25 -18.74 -4.96
C LEU A 456 4.07 -19.65 -6.18
N VAL A 457 4.25 -19.13 -7.39
CA VAL A 457 4.18 -19.89 -8.65
C VAL A 457 5.45 -20.71 -8.88
N LEU A 458 6.62 -20.12 -8.63
CA LEU A 458 7.94 -20.69 -8.91
C LEU A 458 8.39 -21.74 -7.88
N SER A 459 7.84 -21.71 -6.66
CA SER A 459 8.15 -22.66 -5.58
C SER A 459 7.25 -23.89 -5.53
N ARG A 460 6.27 -24.03 -6.44
CA ARG A 460 5.40 -25.22 -6.52
C ARG A 460 6.19 -26.46 -6.90
N THR A 461 5.78 -27.63 -6.42
CA THR A 461 6.48 -28.91 -6.58
C THR A 461 6.85 -29.23 -8.03
N GLU A 462 5.96 -28.90 -8.97
CA GLU A 462 6.13 -29.19 -10.39
C GLU A 462 7.17 -28.27 -11.06
N ILE A 463 7.34 -27.05 -10.54
CA ILE A 463 8.27 -26.05 -11.06
C ILE A 463 9.58 -26.07 -10.27
N GLY A 464 9.56 -25.82 -8.96
CA GLY A 464 10.69 -25.96 -8.05
C GLY A 464 11.88 -25.01 -8.30
N GLU A 465 11.70 -23.95 -9.08
CA GLU A 465 12.76 -23.04 -9.55
C GLU A 465 13.29 -22.11 -8.44
N VAL A 466 12.48 -21.85 -7.41
CA VAL A 466 12.90 -21.14 -6.19
C VAL A 466 12.40 -21.84 -4.93
N ALA A 467 12.99 -21.51 -3.77
CA ALA A 467 12.52 -22.01 -2.47
C ALA A 467 12.70 -20.98 -1.35
N GLU A 468 11.72 -20.91 -0.45
CA GLU A 468 11.88 -20.31 0.88
C GLU A 468 12.39 -21.37 1.86
N GLY A 469 13.54 -21.10 2.49
CA GLY A 469 14.04 -21.94 3.59
C GLY A 469 14.44 -23.37 3.21
N THR A 470 14.87 -24.12 4.23
CA THR A 470 14.98 -25.58 4.21
C THR A 470 13.67 -26.16 4.75
N GLY A 471 13.15 -27.22 4.14
CA GLY A 471 11.99 -27.94 4.67
C GLY A 471 12.28 -28.54 6.06
N GLY A 472 11.21 -28.87 6.79
CA GLY A 472 11.32 -29.56 8.09
C GLY A 472 10.48 -28.94 9.22
N GLY A 473 9.97 -27.71 9.05
CA GLY A 473 9.12 -27.02 10.04
C GLY A 473 7.72 -27.62 10.26
N SER A 474 7.49 -28.88 9.89
CA SER A 474 6.24 -29.61 10.10
C SER A 474 6.53 -31.08 10.31
N SER A 475 6.30 -31.57 11.53
CA SER A 475 6.65 -32.93 11.98
C SER A 475 6.08 -34.05 11.12
N ALA A 476 4.94 -33.84 10.45
CA ALA A 476 4.29 -34.83 9.60
C ALA A 476 4.95 -35.03 8.21
N MET A 477 5.72 -34.06 7.69
CA MET A 477 6.31 -34.12 6.34
C MET A 477 7.65 -33.37 6.28
N PRO A 478 8.80 -34.04 6.54
CA PRO A 478 10.11 -33.38 6.60
C PRO A 478 10.52 -32.64 5.31
N HIS A 479 10.07 -33.08 4.14
CA HIS A 479 10.37 -32.45 2.85
C HIS A 479 9.51 -31.19 2.55
N LYS A 480 8.46 -30.91 3.33
CA LYS A 480 7.48 -29.86 3.02
C LYS A 480 8.01 -28.48 3.41
N ALA A 481 8.48 -27.72 2.41
CA ALA A 481 8.85 -26.31 2.54
C ALA A 481 7.71 -25.42 2.00
N ASN A 482 6.90 -24.85 2.88
CA ASN A 482 5.87 -23.88 2.48
C ASN A 482 6.51 -22.51 2.20
N PRO A 483 6.12 -21.78 1.13
CA PRO A 483 6.53 -20.40 0.86
C PRO A 483 5.80 -19.41 1.79
N ALA A 484 6.12 -19.47 3.08
CA ALA A 484 5.36 -18.81 4.13
C ALA A 484 5.35 -17.28 4.01
N ARG A 485 6.51 -16.65 3.73
CA ARG A 485 6.57 -15.19 3.61
C ARG A 485 5.83 -14.71 2.38
N ALA A 486 5.93 -15.42 1.25
CA ALA A 486 5.14 -15.10 0.06
C ALA A 486 3.62 -15.24 0.32
N VAL A 487 3.17 -16.22 1.10
CA VAL A 487 1.74 -16.31 1.52
C VAL A 487 1.32 -15.09 2.35
N LEU A 488 2.15 -14.66 3.32
CA LEU A 488 1.85 -13.49 4.17
C LEU A 488 1.79 -12.18 3.38
N ILE A 489 2.79 -11.91 2.53
CA ILE A 489 2.83 -10.73 1.65
C ILE A 489 1.61 -10.73 0.71
N ALA A 490 1.27 -11.90 0.16
CA ALA A 490 0.14 -12.07 -0.74
C ALA A 490 -1.23 -11.90 -0.06
N SER A 491 -1.33 -12.04 1.27
CA SER A 491 -2.57 -11.74 2.00
C SER A 491 -2.74 -10.24 2.24
N ALA A 492 -1.67 -9.51 2.61
CA ALA A 492 -1.70 -8.06 2.74
C ALA A 492 -2.03 -7.36 1.40
N ALA A 493 -1.42 -7.82 0.31
CA ALA A 493 -1.66 -7.32 -1.06
C ALA A 493 -3.10 -7.50 -1.58
N ARG A 494 -3.92 -8.33 -0.91
CA ARG A 494 -5.35 -8.52 -1.22
C ARG A 494 -6.28 -7.67 -0.34
N GLN A 495 -5.78 -7.10 0.75
CA GLN A 495 -6.56 -6.36 1.74
C GLN A 495 -6.36 -4.84 1.59
N VAL A 496 -5.11 -4.38 1.52
CA VAL A 496 -4.80 -2.94 1.52
C VAL A 496 -5.43 -2.16 0.35
N PRO A 497 -5.55 -2.68 -0.88
CA PRO A 497 -6.29 -1.98 -1.95
C PRO A 497 -7.78 -1.72 -1.63
N ALA A 498 -8.43 -2.60 -0.86
CA ALA A 498 -9.82 -2.40 -0.44
C ALA A 498 -9.92 -1.38 0.71
N LEU A 499 -8.95 -1.38 1.64
CA LEU A 499 -8.84 -0.35 2.69
C LEU A 499 -8.60 1.04 2.07
N ALA A 500 -7.69 1.13 1.10
CA ALA A 500 -7.41 2.35 0.36
C ALA A 500 -8.62 2.87 -0.45
N ALA A 501 -9.48 1.97 -0.96
CA ALA A 501 -10.72 2.38 -1.62
C ALA A 501 -11.71 3.08 -0.66
N VAL A 502 -11.72 2.73 0.64
CA VAL A 502 -12.50 3.46 1.66
C VAL A 502 -11.90 4.86 1.88
N LEU A 503 -10.58 4.94 2.05
CA LEU A 503 -9.86 6.21 2.27
C LEU A 503 -10.02 7.19 1.09
N LEU A 504 -9.97 6.68 -0.15
CA LEU A 504 -10.24 7.48 -1.35
C LEU A 504 -11.72 7.86 -1.48
N GLY A 505 -12.64 7.09 -0.91
CA GLY A 505 -14.05 7.46 -0.77
C GLY A 505 -14.25 8.63 0.20
N SER A 506 -13.49 8.69 1.28
CA SER A 506 -13.54 9.79 2.28
C SER A 506 -13.08 11.15 1.77
N LEU A 507 -12.53 11.26 0.55
CA LEU A 507 -12.31 12.54 -0.13
C LEU A 507 -13.62 13.33 -0.34
N ALA A 508 -14.76 12.64 -0.43
CA ALA A 508 -16.08 13.27 -0.45
C ALA A 508 -16.53 13.62 0.99
N ALA A 509 -15.84 14.57 1.62
CA ALA A 509 -16.15 15.08 2.95
C ALA A 509 -17.03 16.33 2.86
N GLU A 510 -18.19 16.29 3.51
CA GLU A 510 -19.15 17.40 3.58
C GLU A 510 -18.77 18.50 4.59
N ASP A 511 -19.11 19.75 4.24
CA ASP A 511 -18.99 20.99 5.03
C ASP A 511 -17.58 21.23 5.61
N GLU A 512 -17.47 21.86 6.80
CA GLU A 512 -16.19 22.04 7.52
C GLU A 512 -15.83 20.84 8.41
N ARG A 513 -16.74 19.87 8.60
CA ARG A 513 -16.47 18.56 9.20
C ARG A 513 -17.55 17.54 8.82
N PRO A 514 -17.21 16.41 8.16
CA PRO A 514 -18.20 15.43 7.77
C PRO A 514 -18.71 14.63 8.97
N GLY A 515 -20.01 14.35 8.97
CA GLY A 515 -20.65 13.47 9.94
C GLY A 515 -20.25 12.00 9.77
N SER A 516 -19.71 11.61 8.61
CA SER A 516 -19.37 10.21 8.32
C SER A 516 -18.00 9.97 7.68
N ALA A 517 -17.62 10.72 6.63
CA ALA A 517 -16.43 10.45 5.83
C ALA A 517 -15.12 10.37 6.64
N TRP A 518 -14.91 11.33 7.55
CA TRP A 518 -13.74 11.38 8.45
C TRP A 518 -13.67 10.18 9.40
N HIS A 519 -14.79 9.82 10.03
CA HIS A 519 -14.88 8.68 10.95
C HIS A 519 -14.54 7.34 10.27
N ALA A 520 -14.75 7.24 8.95
CA ALA A 520 -14.42 6.07 8.16
C ALA A 520 -12.91 5.93 7.86
N GLU A 521 -12.08 6.95 8.09
CA GLU A 521 -10.65 6.94 7.74
C GLU A 521 -9.78 6.18 8.76
N TRP A 522 -10.07 6.33 10.05
CA TRP A 522 -9.11 6.02 11.13
C TRP A 522 -8.75 4.53 11.20
N GLN A 523 -9.73 3.65 11.02
CA GLN A 523 -9.53 2.19 11.08
C GLN A 523 -8.88 1.62 9.80
N PRO A 524 -9.33 1.98 8.57
CA PRO A 524 -8.66 1.53 7.35
C PRO A 524 -7.24 2.06 7.20
N LEU A 525 -6.95 3.31 7.58
CA LEU A 525 -5.58 3.86 7.49
C LEU A 525 -4.63 3.19 8.48
N ARG A 526 -5.07 2.98 9.74
CA ARG A 526 -4.29 2.23 10.74
C ARG A 526 -3.96 0.82 10.25
N GLU A 527 -4.93 0.09 9.69
CA GLU A 527 -4.71 -1.27 9.19
C GLU A 527 -3.91 -1.28 7.88
N ALA A 528 -4.08 -0.30 7.00
CA ALA A 528 -3.28 -0.17 5.77
C ALA A 528 -1.79 0.05 6.07
N LEU A 529 -1.47 0.95 7.01
CA LEU A 529 -0.09 1.15 7.51
C LEU A 529 0.47 -0.15 8.11
N ARG A 530 -0.29 -0.79 9.01
CA ARG A 530 0.11 -2.01 9.74
C ARG A 530 0.36 -3.20 8.83
N LEU A 531 -0.54 -3.46 7.86
CA LEU A 531 -0.40 -4.52 6.86
C LEU A 531 0.74 -4.25 5.87
N THR A 532 0.97 -2.98 5.49
CA THR A 532 2.06 -2.62 4.56
C THR A 532 3.42 -2.81 5.21
N GLY A 533 3.58 -2.41 6.47
CA GLY A 533 4.82 -2.64 7.23
C GLY A 533 5.14 -4.11 7.40
N GLY A 534 4.16 -4.92 7.84
CA GLY A 534 4.35 -6.36 7.95
C GLY A 534 4.69 -7.04 6.61
N ALA A 535 4.07 -6.59 5.51
CA ALA A 535 4.40 -7.07 4.17
C ALA A 535 5.82 -6.66 3.71
N ALA A 536 6.30 -5.48 4.10
CA ALA A 536 7.66 -5.02 3.80
C ALA A 536 8.70 -5.84 4.59
N GLU A 537 8.47 -6.08 5.89
CA GLU A 537 9.36 -6.89 6.74
C GLU A 537 9.44 -8.33 6.25
N ALA A 538 8.30 -8.93 5.93
CA ALA A 538 8.21 -10.24 5.31
C ALA A 538 8.91 -10.28 3.93
N ALA A 539 8.85 -9.21 3.13
CA ALA A 539 9.54 -9.15 1.84
C ALA A 539 11.05 -9.01 1.97
N ALA A 540 11.55 -8.28 2.96
CA ALA A 540 12.98 -8.20 3.27
C ALA A 540 13.53 -9.57 3.67
N GLY A 541 12.80 -10.29 4.54
CA GLY A 541 13.13 -11.68 4.92
C GLY A 541 13.00 -12.68 3.76
N LEU A 542 12.07 -12.47 2.83
CA LEU A 542 11.91 -13.27 1.62
C LEU A 542 13.06 -13.06 0.65
N ALA A 543 13.30 -11.82 0.20
CA ALA A 543 14.33 -11.51 -0.79
C ALA A 543 15.76 -11.78 -0.27
N GLY A 544 16.00 -11.61 1.05
CA GLY A 544 17.26 -11.99 1.68
C GLY A 544 17.50 -13.50 1.75
N GLY A 545 16.44 -14.31 1.87
CA GLY A 545 16.52 -15.77 2.04
C GLY A 545 16.15 -16.62 0.82
N LEU A 546 15.75 -16.01 -0.30
CA LEU A 546 15.25 -16.71 -1.49
C LEU A 546 16.37 -17.52 -2.16
N ARG A 547 16.21 -18.85 -2.18
CA ARG A 547 17.06 -19.74 -2.96
C ARG A 547 16.57 -19.84 -4.40
N VAL A 548 17.51 -19.72 -5.33
CA VAL A 548 17.32 -19.89 -6.78
C VAL A 548 17.92 -21.24 -7.18
N ARG A 549 17.27 -21.95 -8.11
CA ARG A 549 17.74 -23.25 -8.65
C ARG A 549 17.99 -23.17 -10.17
N PRO A 550 19.15 -22.65 -10.62
CA PRO A 550 19.52 -22.57 -12.04
C PRO A 550 19.40 -23.91 -12.78
N GLU A 551 19.75 -25.01 -12.12
CA GLU A 551 19.67 -26.38 -12.63
C GLU A 551 18.22 -26.80 -12.92
N ARG A 552 17.28 -26.42 -12.04
CA ARG A 552 15.85 -26.69 -12.24
C ARG A 552 15.25 -25.77 -13.30
N MET A 553 15.68 -24.51 -13.36
CA MET A 553 15.29 -23.59 -14.44
C MET A 553 15.75 -24.09 -15.82
N ARG A 554 16.98 -24.64 -15.91
CA ARG A 554 17.49 -25.24 -17.15
C ARG A 554 16.70 -26.48 -17.55
N ALA A 555 16.44 -27.39 -16.62
CA ALA A 555 15.63 -28.59 -16.91
C ALA A 555 14.18 -28.25 -17.30
N ASN A 556 13.61 -27.18 -16.72
CA ASN A 556 12.26 -26.76 -17.05
C ASN A 556 12.13 -26.12 -18.45
N LEU A 557 13.21 -25.68 -19.10
CA LEU A 557 13.17 -25.27 -20.50
C LEU A 557 12.90 -26.46 -21.46
N ASP A 558 13.40 -27.65 -21.11
CA ASP A 558 13.29 -28.85 -21.95
C ASP A 558 11.88 -29.49 -21.92
N LEU A 559 11.01 -29.08 -20.99
CA LEU A 559 9.64 -29.62 -20.81
C LEU A 559 8.73 -29.46 -22.05
N THR A 560 9.15 -28.67 -23.04
CA THR A 560 8.45 -28.48 -24.32
C THR A 560 9.10 -29.22 -25.49
N GLY A 561 10.08 -30.10 -25.25
CA GLY A 561 10.83 -30.80 -26.30
C GLY A 561 11.66 -29.89 -27.21
N GLY A 562 11.87 -28.63 -26.82
CA GLY A 562 12.53 -27.59 -27.63
C GLY A 562 11.57 -26.62 -28.36
N LEU A 563 10.25 -26.80 -28.27
CA LEU A 563 9.27 -25.88 -28.88
C LEU A 563 9.35 -24.44 -28.32
N VAL A 564 9.96 -24.25 -27.14
CA VAL A 564 10.27 -22.94 -26.53
C VAL A 564 11.15 -22.04 -27.43
N VAL A 565 11.83 -22.57 -28.46
CA VAL A 565 12.63 -21.79 -29.44
C VAL A 565 12.09 -21.82 -30.88
N SER A 566 10.85 -22.26 -31.11
CA SER A 566 10.26 -22.26 -32.47
C SER A 566 10.22 -20.87 -33.13
N GLU A 567 10.13 -19.79 -32.35
CA GLU A 567 10.24 -18.40 -32.86
C GLU A 567 11.62 -18.12 -33.48
N ARG A 568 12.71 -18.50 -32.78
CA ARG A 568 14.09 -18.40 -33.27
C ARG A 568 14.27 -19.19 -34.56
N LEU A 569 13.82 -20.44 -34.56
CA LEU A 569 13.93 -21.34 -35.72
C LEU A 569 13.17 -20.78 -36.92
N THR A 570 12.00 -20.17 -36.72
CA THR A 570 11.24 -19.51 -37.78
C THR A 570 12.01 -18.32 -38.36
N ALA A 571 12.58 -17.47 -37.49
CA ALA A 571 13.34 -16.29 -37.91
C ALA A 571 14.66 -16.63 -38.64
N GLU A 572 15.27 -17.76 -38.31
CA GLU A 572 16.56 -18.23 -38.86
C GLU A 572 16.39 -19.08 -40.14
N LEU A 573 15.28 -19.82 -40.28
CA LEU A 573 14.97 -20.60 -41.48
C LEU A 573 14.28 -19.76 -42.58
N ALA A 574 13.49 -18.74 -42.23
CA ALA A 574 12.76 -17.94 -43.21
C ALA A 574 13.64 -17.23 -44.28
N PRO A 575 14.89 -16.79 -43.99
CA PRO A 575 15.81 -16.28 -45.01
C PRO A 575 16.41 -17.36 -45.92
N LEU A 576 16.36 -18.64 -45.52
CA LEU A 576 16.99 -19.77 -46.22
C LEU A 576 15.98 -20.56 -47.07
N LEU A 577 14.77 -20.77 -46.54
CA LEU A 577 13.70 -21.57 -47.16
C LEU A 577 12.49 -20.71 -47.61
N GLY A 578 12.47 -19.42 -47.27
CA GLY A 578 11.27 -18.60 -47.39
C GLY A 578 10.34 -18.74 -46.19
N ARG A 579 9.55 -17.69 -45.92
CA ARG A 579 8.79 -17.55 -44.67
C ARG A 579 7.65 -18.55 -44.50
N GLU A 580 6.94 -18.87 -45.57
CA GLU A 580 5.77 -19.76 -45.53
C GLU A 580 6.21 -21.23 -45.39
N GLU A 581 7.20 -21.65 -46.17
CA GLU A 581 7.81 -22.98 -46.09
C GLU A 581 8.45 -23.25 -44.73
N ALA A 582 9.27 -22.31 -44.21
CA ALA A 582 9.88 -22.43 -42.89
C ALA A 582 8.83 -22.57 -41.76
N ALA A 583 7.70 -21.87 -41.86
CA ALA A 583 6.62 -21.94 -40.88
C ALA A 583 5.82 -23.27 -40.98
N GLY A 584 5.54 -23.74 -42.20
CA GLY A 584 4.89 -25.04 -42.43
C GLY A 584 5.74 -26.19 -41.92
N LEU A 585 7.01 -26.23 -42.32
CA LEU A 585 7.99 -27.23 -41.90
C LEU A 585 8.16 -27.28 -40.38
N LEU A 586 8.22 -26.12 -39.70
CA LEU A 586 8.27 -26.09 -38.23
C LEU A 586 6.98 -26.60 -37.58
N GLY A 587 5.82 -26.35 -38.18
CA GLY A 587 4.55 -26.94 -37.75
C GLY A 587 4.54 -28.46 -37.87
N ASP A 588 5.06 -28.99 -38.98
CA ASP A 588 5.14 -30.44 -39.23
C ASP A 588 6.19 -31.14 -38.37
N ALA A 589 7.36 -30.54 -38.17
CA ALA A 589 8.37 -31.04 -37.24
C ALA A 589 7.86 -30.99 -35.78
N ALA A 590 7.16 -29.93 -35.37
CA ALA A 590 6.55 -29.84 -34.05
C ALA A 590 5.46 -30.90 -33.83
N ARG A 591 4.63 -31.15 -34.85
CA ARG A 591 3.62 -32.21 -34.86
C ARG A 591 4.25 -33.60 -34.77
N ARG A 592 5.23 -33.92 -35.61
CA ARG A 592 5.95 -35.21 -35.56
C ARG A 592 6.66 -35.44 -34.23
N ALA A 593 7.25 -34.40 -33.63
CA ALA A 593 7.86 -34.46 -32.30
C ALA A 593 6.82 -34.80 -31.22
N ALA A 594 5.67 -34.13 -31.22
CA ALA A 594 4.59 -34.39 -30.27
C ALA A 594 3.94 -35.78 -30.44
N GLU A 595 3.74 -36.24 -31.68
CA GLU A 595 3.16 -37.55 -32.00
C GLU A 595 4.08 -38.71 -31.60
N ARG A 596 5.41 -38.53 -31.71
CA ARG A 596 6.41 -39.56 -31.42
C ARG A 596 7.01 -39.48 -30.01
N GLY A 597 6.76 -38.39 -29.28
CA GLY A 597 7.39 -38.11 -27.99
C GLY A 597 8.89 -37.76 -28.09
N THR A 598 9.35 -37.30 -29.25
CA THR A 598 10.75 -36.94 -29.53
C THR A 598 10.99 -35.44 -29.39
N GLY A 599 12.26 -35.00 -29.44
CA GLY A 599 12.61 -33.58 -29.42
C GLY A 599 12.41 -32.90 -30.78
N LEU A 600 12.06 -31.60 -30.78
CA LEU A 600 11.94 -30.80 -32.01
C LEU A 600 13.22 -30.86 -32.86
N ARG A 601 14.41 -30.86 -32.24
CA ARG A 601 15.68 -31.04 -32.95
C ARG A 601 15.72 -32.35 -33.74
N GLU A 602 15.22 -33.43 -33.17
CA GLU A 602 15.22 -34.75 -33.81
C GLU A 602 14.28 -34.78 -35.01
N ALA A 603 13.06 -34.27 -34.85
CA ALA A 603 12.11 -34.13 -35.95
C ALA A 603 12.65 -33.24 -37.09
N LEU A 604 13.35 -32.14 -36.76
CA LEU A 604 14.01 -31.25 -37.75
C LEU A 604 15.21 -31.91 -38.46
N ARG A 605 15.88 -32.89 -37.87
CA ARG A 605 16.98 -33.64 -38.53
C ARG A 605 16.48 -34.60 -39.61
N GLU A 606 15.22 -35.03 -39.56
CA GLU A 606 14.62 -35.83 -40.64
C GLU A 606 14.39 -34.99 -41.90
N GLU A 607 14.08 -33.70 -41.75
CA GLU A 607 13.70 -32.81 -42.85
C GLU A 607 14.87 -32.57 -43.82
N PRO A 608 14.73 -32.88 -45.13
CA PRO A 608 15.79 -32.65 -46.12
C PRO A 608 16.19 -31.19 -46.22
N ALA A 609 15.20 -30.29 -46.35
CA ALA A 609 15.43 -28.85 -46.49
C ALA A 609 16.21 -28.24 -45.31
N VAL A 610 16.01 -28.74 -44.08
CA VAL A 610 16.78 -28.29 -42.90
C VAL A 610 18.22 -28.83 -42.93
N ARG A 611 18.43 -30.08 -43.35
CA ARG A 611 19.77 -30.67 -43.49
C ARG A 611 20.59 -30.04 -44.62
N GLU A 612 19.92 -29.54 -45.66
CA GLU A 612 20.55 -28.83 -46.78
C GLU A 612 20.83 -27.36 -46.42
N ALA A 613 19.95 -26.70 -45.67
CA ALA A 613 20.10 -25.30 -45.26
C ALA A 613 20.99 -25.08 -44.02
N LEU A 614 21.08 -26.05 -43.09
CA LEU A 614 21.79 -25.89 -41.81
C LEU A 614 22.72 -27.08 -41.49
N SER A 615 23.90 -26.76 -40.97
CA SER A 615 24.77 -27.77 -40.37
C SER A 615 24.21 -28.29 -39.04
N GLU A 616 24.57 -29.53 -38.67
CA GLU A 616 24.16 -30.17 -37.41
C GLU A 616 24.52 -29.34 -36.16
N GLU A 617 25.67 -28.66 -36.18
CA GLU A 617 26.11 -27.82 -35.05
C GLU A 617 25.33 -26.49 -35.01
N ARG A 618 24.98 -25.90 -36.17
CA ARG A 618 24.07 -24.73 -36.20
C ARG A 618 22.65 -25.12 -35.77
N LEU A 619 22.14 -26.27 -36.21
CA LEU A 619 20.83 -26.78 -35.77
C LEU A 619 20.82 -27.06 -34.25
N ARG A 620 21.89 -27.63 -33.71
CA ARG A 620 22.10 -27.79 -32.26
C ARG A 620 22.09 -26.45 -31.53
N GLU A 621 22.85 -25.47 -32.02
CA GLU A 621 22.96 -24.14 -31.42
C GLU A 621 21.62 -23.38 -31.47
N LEU A 622 20.87 -23.48 -32.57
CA LEU A 622 19.53 -22.89 -32.71
C LEU A 622 18.49 -23.56 -31.79
N THR A 623 18.61 -24.87 -31.56
CA THR A 623 17.69 -25.63 -30.70
C THR A 623 18.04 -25.58 -29.20
N ASP A 624 19.18 -25.01 -28.80
CA ASP A 624 19.48 -24.77 -27.37
C ASP A 624 18.69 -23.55 -26.84
N PRO A 625 17.77 -23.73 -25.87
CA PRO A 625 16.99 -22.64 -25.31
C PRO A 625 17.80 -21.65 -24.46
N THR A 626 19.02 -21.99 -24.06
CA THR A 626 19.88 -21.06 -23.29
C THR A 626 20.46 -19.95 -24.16
N GLY A 627 20.62 -20.19 -25.48
CA GLY A 627 21.10 -19.19 -26.44
C GLY A 627 20.05 -18.14 -26.83
N TYR A 628 18.77 -18.35 -26.49
CA TYR A 628 17.65 -17.52 -26.96
C TYR A 628 16.98 -16.69 -25.84
N THR A 629 17.79 -16.05 -24.99
CA THR A 629 17.27 -15.13 -23.95
C THR A 629 17.17 -13.68 -24.42
N GLY A 630 17.62 -13.36 -25.63
CA GLY A 630 17.66 -12.01 -26.19
C GLY A 630 18.31 -10.97 -25.26
N GLU A 631 17.78 -9.75 -25.27
CA GLU A 631 18.26 -8.61 -24.48
C GLU A 631 18.08 -8.75 -22.95
N ALA A 632 17.66 -9.90 -22.41
CA ALA A 632 17.35 -10.06 -20.98
C ALA A 632 18.51 -9.67 -20.06
N ALA A 633 19.76 -10.00 -20.42
CA ALA A 633 20.95 -9.62 -19.66
C ALA A 633 21.23 -8.09 -19.71
N VAL A 634 21.01 -7.46 -20.86
CA VAL A 634 21.22 -6.02 -21.09
C VAL A 634 20.13 -5.19 -20.42
N LEU A 635 18.87 -5.63 -20.50
CA LEU A 635 17.74 -5.04 -19.78
C LEU A 635 17.91 -5.15 -18.26
N THR A 636 18.41 -6.28 -17.76
CA THR A 636 18.79 -6.44 -16.35
C THR A 636 19.87 -5.43 -15.96
N ALA A 637 20.96 -5.33 -16.73
CA ALA A 637 22.02 -4.36 -16.48
C ALA A 637 21.52 -2.90 -16.56
N ARG A 638 20.57 -2.59 -17.44
CA ARG A 638 19.91 -1.28 -17.53
C ARG A 638 19.08 -0.97 -16.29
N ALA A 639 18.27 -1.91 -15.81
CA ALA A 639 17.44 -1.74 -14.61
C ALA A 639 18.28 -1.59 -13.33
N LEU A 640 19.46 -2.24 -13.27
CA LEU A 640 20.40 -2.09 -12.15
C LEU A 640 21.06 -0.70 -12.09
N ARG A 641 21.07 0.09 -13.17
CA ARG A 641 21.62 1.47 -13.16
C ARG A 641 20.81 2.46 -12.30
N ARG A 642 19.54 2.18 -11.98
CA ARG A 642 18.78 2.99 -11.02
C ARG A 642 19.23 2.64 -9.60
N ALA A 643 19.99 3.54 -8.98
CA ALA A 643 20.28 3.48 -7.55
C ALA A 643 18.99 3.62 -6.73
N PRO A 644 18.88 3.00 -5.55
CA PRO A 644 17.83 3.35 -4.60
C PRO A 644 18.08 4.75 -4.05
N ARG A 645 17.02 5.53 -3.82
CA ARG A 645 17.11 6.63 -2.86
C ARG A 645 17.39 6.01 -1.49
N ARG A 646 18.23 6.66 -0.68
CA ARG A 646 18.50 6.28 0.70
C ARG A 646 17.81 7.27 1.61
N PHE A 647 16.90 6.81 2.45
CA PHE A 647 16.46 7.64 3.56
C PHE A 647 17.58 7.68 4.62
N PRO A 648 17.86 8.83 5.26
CA PRO A 648 18.72 8.84 6.42
C PRO A 648 18.11 7.91 7.48
N ALA A 649 18.95 7.06 8.07
CA ALA A 649 18.48 6.18 9.15
C ALA A 649 17.93 7.05 10.29
N GLY A 650 16.64 6.88 10.60
CA GLY A 650 16.05 7.47 11.79
C GLY A 650 16.81 7.02 13.05
N PRO A 651 16.71 7.76 14.16
CA PRO A 651 17.43 7.43 15.38
C PRO A 651 17.17 5.98 15.76
N SER A 652 18.24 5.19 15.85
CA SER A 652 18.18 3.78 16.21
C SER A 652 17.45 3.63 17.54
N SER A 653 16.60 2.60 17.65
CA SER A 653 15.81 2.29 18.85
C SER A 653 16.63 2.49 20.13
N PRO A 654 16.06 3.09 21.19
CA PRO A 654 16.80 3.35 22.42
C PRO A 654 17.42 2.05 22.95
N PRO A 655 18.64 2.11 23.53
CA PRO A 655 19.34 0.92 23.98
C PRO A 655 18.47 0.12 24.95
N SER A 656 18.37 -1.18 24.72
CA SER A 656 17.63 -2.10 25.58
C SER A 656 18.07 -1.92 27.03
N ALA A 657 17.13 -1.59 27.92
CA ALA A 657 17.41 -1.33 29.32
C ALA A 657 18.16 -2.52 29.94
N SER A 658 19.41 -2.30 30.35
CA SER A 658 20.24 -3.32 30.98
C SER A 658 19.70 -3.67 32.35
N SER A 659 19.35 -4.94 32.57
CA SER A 659 18.89 -5.46 33.87
C SER A 659 19.89 -5.13 34.99
N PRO A 660 19.45 -4.51 36.11
CA PRO A 660 20.33 -4.19 37.23
C PRO A 660 20.49 -5.38 38.17
N GLU A 661 21.35 -6.33 37.80
CA GLU A 661 21.81 -7.42 38.68
C GLU A 661 23.35 -7.36 38.80
N GLY A 662 23.89 -7.53 40.02
CA GLY A 662 25.34 -7.59 40.25
C GLY A 662 25.98 -6.52 41.16
N ARG A 663 25.32 -6.11 42.25
CA ARG A 663 25.99 -5.50 43.41
C ARG A 663 25.40 -5.96 44.74
N ALA A 664 25.79 -7.15 45.16
CA ALA A 664 25.85 -7.64 46.53
C ALA A 664 27.01 -8.64 46.61
#